data_AF-A0A1G7BA62-F1
#
_entry.id   AF-A0A1G7BA62-F1
#
_cell.length_a   1.000
_cell.length_b   1.000
_cell.length_c   1.000
_cell.angle_alpha   90.00
_cell.angle_beta   90.00
_cell.angle_gamma   90.00
#
_symmetry.space_group_name_H-M   'P 1'
#
loop_
_entity.id
_entity.type
_entity.pdbx_description
1 polymer ?
#
loop_
_entity_poly.entity_id
_entity_poly.type
_entity_poly.pdbx_seq_one_letter_code
_entity_poly.pdbx_strand_id
1 'polypeptide(L)'
;RHEWDPDTGRTLSVETMRRDLELMKRHNVNAVRTSHYPPDRRFLDLCDELGVWVIDECDLETHGFDFLSLRENPAKDPAWREACLDRMARMVERDKNHPSVIMWSLGNESHTGQNLAAMSAWAKQRDPGRPIHYEGDWDCGYVDVYSRMYADHAETDRIGLKAEAATKDPALDEHRRGIPFILCEYAHAMGNGPGGMSEYQRLFEQHERCQGGFIWEWIDHGVRMRAEDGREWFAYGGDFDEPIHDGNFVVDGLVFPDREPSPGLVEFKKVVEPVRVGVEADAKTIAVTNHRDFADTGDLRFTWTVEDGGRRVAHGDLDLPALDPGNAAVVPFPAEIAALDAAEGERWLTVRAVLAKDEPWAEAGHEIAWGQGPLATISAPGPTGAPAPAETAGSGYRLGNAAFDALGRLTAIGGMEIDGPRLDLWRAPTDNDLRGWHANGALNDRWKDRNAALHRLEHKVLDVRADDEGLTVATRVGAGGAAISMDTVYKWRLHGRRLWLTVAVDPKGEWDFPLPRLGVRAALPKHLDRVVWFGGGPGEAYADTREAARVGRFTATVAELQTPYVFPQENGSRIDVRRATLSGGGDQTFTVLGAPYFALTVRRWTSEDLEAAKHPHDLVEGDRLHVNLDAALQGIGSAACGPGVLPEHRLLPRATAFTLGFEVTE
;
A
#
# COMPACT_ATOMS: atom_id res chain seq x y z
N ARG A 1 -11.71 -14.80 -2.29
CA ARG A 1 -12.76 -14.21 -1.40
C ARG A 1 -13.36 -15.34 -0.59
N HIS A 2 -13.01 -15.41 0.69
CA HIS A 2 -13.69 -16.27 1.66
C HIS A 2 -15.06 -15.69 2.06
N GLU A 3 -15.92 -16.53 2.63
CA GLU A 3 -17.17 -16.08 3.25
C GLU A 3 -16.94 -15.80 4.73
N TRP A 4 -16.91 -14.51 5.10
CA TRP A 4 -16.69 -14.12 6.49
C TRP A 4 -17.49 -12.91 6.91
N ASP A 5 -18.00 -12.98 8.13
CA ASP A 5 -18.57 -11.90 8.90
C ASP A 5 -18.00 -11.92 10.33
N PRO A 6 -17.58 -10.77 10.89
CA PRO A 6 -16.94 -10.73 12.20
C PRO A 6 -17.89 -11.10 13.34
N ASP A 7 -19.20 -11.12 13.10
CA ASP A 7 -20.22 -11.43 14.10
C ASP A 7 -20.85 -12.83 13.89
N THR A 8 -20.96 -13.30 12.64
CA THR A 8 -21.60 -14.59 12.30
C THR A 8 -20.68 -15.63 11.64
N GLY A 9 -19.38 -15.35 11.54
CA GLY A 9 -18.39 -16.23 10.93
C GLY A 9 -18.70 -16.50 9.46
N ARG A 10 -18.73 -17.76 9.04
CA ARG A 10 -19.01 -18.14 7.63
C ARG A 10 -20.46 -17.93 7.18
N THR A 11 -21.37 -17.50 8.05
CA THR A 11 -22.75 -17.25 7.67
C THR A 11 -22.91 -15.82 7.20
N LEU A 12 -23.19 -15.62 5.91
CA LEU A 12 -23.43 -14.29 5.33
C LEU A 12 -24.91 -14.08 4.99
N SER A 13 -25.37 -12.84 5.17
CA SER A 13 -26.63 -12.38 4.59
C SER A 13 -26.46 -12.10 3.09
N VAL A 14 -27.56 -12.11 2.32
CA VAL A 14 -27.51 -11.76 0.88
C VAL A 14 -27.11 -10.30 0.71
N GLU A 15 -27.53 -9.46 1.64
CA GLU A 15 -27.17 -8.05 1.72
C GLU A 15 -25.66 -7.86 1.92
N THR A 16 -25.04 -8.68 2.78
CA THR A 16 -23.57 -8.68 2.97
C THR A 16 -22.86 -9.12 1.68
N MET A 17 -23.31 -10.21 1.06
CA MET A 17 -22.74 -10.70 -0.22
C MET A 17 -22.83 -9.63 -1.32
N ARG A 18 -23.97 -8.95 -1.44
CA ARG A 18 -24.17 -7.86 -2.39
C ARG A 18 -23.26 -6.68 -2.06
N ARG A 19 -23.15 -6.27 -0.79
CA ARG A 19 -22.26 -5.20 -0.35
C ARG A 19 -20.81 -5.47 -0.74
N ASP A 20 -20.33 -6.71 -0.58
CA ASP A 20 -18.99 -7.10 -1.02
C ASP A 20 -18.80 -6.88 -2.53
N LEU A 21 -19.72 -7.40 -3.35
CA LEU A 21 -19.64 -7.26 -4.81
C LEU A 21 -19.75 -5.81 -5.28
N GLU A 22 -20.64 -5.01 -4.69
CA GLU A 22 -20.72 -3.59 -5.01
C GLU A 22 -19.43 -2.86 -4.64
N LEU A 23 -18.83 -3.18 -3.48
CA LEU A 23 -17.56 -2.59 -3.06
C LEU A 23 -16.42 -3.00 -3.99
N MET A 24 -16.37 -4.26 -4.41
CA MET A 24 -15.46 -4.78 -5.43
C MET A 24 -15.58 -3.97 -6.74
N LYS A 25 -16.80 -3.81 -7.28
CA LYS A 25 -17.03 -3.05 -8.52
C LYS A 25 -16.63 -1.57 -8.38
N ARG A 26 -16.91 -0.96 -7.22
CA ARG A 26 -16.48 0.42 -6.92
C ARG A 26 -14.96 0.61 -6.89
N HIS A 27 -14.20 -0.49 -6.75
CA HIS A 27 -12.74 -0.55 -6.74
C HIS A 27 -12.17 -1.28 -7.95
N ASN A 28 -12.90 -1.27 -9.07
CA ASN A 28 -12.46 -1.78 -10.38
C ASN A 28 -12.19 -3.30 -10.42
N VAL A 29 -12.59 -4.06 -9.39
CA VAL A 29 -12.53 -5.52 -9.42
C VAL A 29 -13.52 -6.04 -10.46
N ASN A 30 -13.05 -6.96 -11.32
CA ASN A 30 -13.88 -7.62 -12.34
C ASN A 30 -13.95 -9.15 -12.17
N ALA A 31 -13.19 -9.74 -11.24
CA ALA A 31 -13.10 -11.18 -11.06
C ALA A 31 -12.97 -11.59 -9.59
N VAL A 32 -13.50 -12.76 -9.25
CA VAL A 32 -13.42 -13.39 -7.92
C VAL A 32 -13.01 -14.86 -8.06
N ARG A 33 -12.05 -15.30 -7.24
CA ARG A 33 -11.83 -16.72 -6.92
C ARG A 33 -12.50 -17.04 -5.59
N THR A 34 -13.27 -18.13 -5.54
CA THR A 34 -14.00 -18.56 -4.34
C THR A 34 -13.09 -19.40 -3.42
N SER A 35 -12.06 -18.74 -2.88
CA SER A 35 -11.08 -19.36 -1.98
C SER A 35 -11.75 -19.94 -0.72
N HIS A 36 -11.61 -21.23 -0.38
CA HIS A 36 -11.17 -22.36 -1.22
C HIS A 36 -12.25 -23.43 -1.30
N TYR A 37 -13.47 -22.98 -1.54
CA TYR A 37 -14.67 -23.80 -1.56
C TYR A 37 -15.79 -23.10 -2.34
N PRO A 38 -16.81 -23.85 -2.79
CA PRO A 38 -17.92 -23.26 -3.50
C PRO A 38 -18.69 -22.34 -2.55
N PRO A 39 -19.02 -21.09 -2.94
CA PRO A 39 -19.65 -20.12 -2.05
C PRO A 39 -21.11 -20.51 -1.78
N ASP A 40 -21.83 -19.74 -0.96
CA ASP A 40 -23.29 -19.82 -0.95
C ASP A 40 -23.83 -19.60 -2.37
N ARG A 41 -24.74 -20.48 -2.82
CA ARG A 41 -25.29 -20.43 -4.19
C ARG A 41 -25.83 -19.05 -4.60
N ARG A 42 -26.35 -18.27 -3.64
CA ARG A 42 -26.92 -16.94 -3.89
C ARG A 42 -25.85 -15.93 -4.27
N PHE A 43 -24.59 -16.17 -3.92
CA PHE A 43 -23.47 -15.32 -4.34
C PHE A 43 -23.27 -15.38 -5.86
N LEU A 44 -23.42 -16.55 -6.49
CA LEU A 44 -23.29 -16.69 -7.94
C LEU A 44 -24.42 -15.99 -8.70
N ASP A 45 -25.64 -16.01 -8.17
CA ASP A 45 -26.75 -15.20 -8.71
C ASP A 45 -26.39 -13.71 -8.76
N LEU A 46 -25.70 -13.20 -7.73
CA LEU A 46 -25.26 -11.80 -7.66
C LEU A 46 -24.07 -11.53 -8.60
N CYS A 47 -23.14 -12.47 -8.77
CA CYS A 47 -22.05 -12.35 -9.74
C CYS A 47 -22.56 -12.29 -11.18
N ASP A 48 -23.58 -13.09 -11.51
CA ASP A 48 -24.27 -13.04 -12.80
C ASP A 48 -24.92 -11.67 -13.03
N GLU A 49 -25.61 -11.14 -12.01
CA GLU A 49 -26.31 -9.84 -12.08
C GLU A 49 -25.34 -8.65 -12.23
N LEU A 50 -24.27 -8.64 -11.44
CA LEU A 50 -23.34 -7.49 -11.34
C LEU A 50 -22.15 -7.57 -12.31
N GLY A 51 -22.00 -8.70 -13.01
CA GLY A 51 -20.95 -8.93 -13.99
C GLY A 51 -19.57 -9.04 -13.34
N VAL A 52 -19.28 -10.21 -12.78
CA VAL A 52 -17.98 -10.58 -12.19
C VAL A 52 -17.57 -11.96 -12.68
N TRP A 53 -16.35 -12.10 -13.19
CA TRP A 53 -15.79 -13.39 -13.59
C TRP A 53 -15.48 -14.26 -12.37
N VAL A 54 -15.87 -15.52 -12.38
CA VAL A 54 -15.70 -16.43 -11.24
C VAL A 54 -14.83 -17.62 -11.60
N ILE A 55 -13.78 -17.83 -10.81
CA ILE A 55 -13.14 -19.14 -10.65
C ILE A 55 -13.83 -19.80 -9.46
N ASP A 56 -14.69 -20.78 -9.75
CA ASP A 56 -15.43 -21.52 -8.72
C ASP A 56 -14.60 -22.74 -8.30
N GLU A 57 -14.30 -22.82 -7.02
CA GLU A 57 -13.26 -23.71 -6.48
C GLU A 57 -13.84 -24.81 -5.60
N CYS A 58 -13.44 -26.05 -5.88
CA CYS A 58 -13.88 -27.21 -5.13
C CYS A 58 -13.37 -27.15 -3.70
N ASP A 59 -14.20 -27.55 -2.74
CA ASP A 59 -13.83 -27.68 -1.32
C ASP A 59 -12.84 -28.85 -1.15
N LEU A 60 -11.56 -28.58 -1.37
CA LEU A 60 -10.45 -29.51 -1.22
C LEU A 60 -9.16 -28.75 -0.95
N GLU A 61 -8.64 -28.91 0.26
CA GLU A 61 -7.32 -28.43 0.65
C GLU A 61 -6.65 -29.45 1.59
N THR A 62 -5.38 -29.78 1.32
CA THR A 62 -4.62 -30.75 2.12
C THR A 62 -3.25 -30.22 2.53
N HIS A 63 -3.07 -28.90 2.64
CA HIS A 63 -1.78 -28.25 2.89
C HIS A 63 -1.07 -28.81 4.14
N GLY A 64 -1.81 -29.08 5.22
CA GLY A 64 -1.23 -29.64 6.45
C GLY A 64 -0.47 -30.98 6.30
N PHE A 65 -0.61 -31.69 5.19
CA PHE A 65 0.19 -32.87 4.88
C PHE A 65 1.64 -32.56 4.50
N ASP A 66 2.01 -31.31 4.25
CA ASP A 66 3.41 -30.88 4.08
C ASP A 66 4.26 -31.19 5.29
N PHE A 67 3.72 -30.98 6.49
CA PHE A 67 4.38 -31.32 7.76
C PHE A 67 4.60 -32.83 7.94
N LEU A 68 3.96 -33.65 7.09
CA LEU A 68 4.06 -35.11 7.09
C LEU A 68 4.79 -35.64 5.85
N SER A 69 5.52 -34.78 5.12
CA SER A 69 6.21 -35.13 3.87
C SER A 69 5.28 -35.78 2.85
N LEU A 70 4.02 -35.32 2.79
CA LEU A 70 2.96 -35.80 1.90
C LEU A 70 2.56 -37.27 2.09
N ARG A 71 2.99 -37.91 3.18
CA ARG A 71 2.60 -39.28 3.50
C ARG A 71 1.08 -39.34 3.69
N GLU A 72 0.42 -40.27 3.02
CA GLU A 72 -1.03 -40.47 3.10
C GLU A 72 -1.87 -39.26 2.64
N ASN A 73 -1.29 -38.37 1.82
CA ASN A 73 -2.05 -37.24 1.27
C ASN A 73 -3.28 -37.74 0.46
N PRO A 74 -4.52 -37.31 0.80
CA PRO A 74 -5.75 -37.66 0.09
C PRO A 74 -5.72 -37.43 -1.42
N ALA A 75 -4.93 -36.48 -1.94
CA ALA A 75 -4.77 -36.28 -3.37
C ALA A 75 -4.17 -37.49 -4.10
N LYS A 76 -3.36 -38.31 -3.41
CA LYS A 76 -2.67 -39.50 -3.96
C LYS A 76 -3.25 -40.83 -3.49
N ASP A 77 -3.90 -40.87 -2.34
CA ASP A 77 -4.39 -42.11 -1.74
C ASP A 77 -5.68 -42.62 -2.43
N PRO A 78 -5.67 -43.83 -3.04
CA PRO A 78 -6.86 -44.40 -3.69
C PRO A 78 -8.09 -44.51 -2.79
N ALA A 79 -7.93 -44.61 -1.46
CA ALA A 79 -9.05 -44.69 -0.52
C ALA A 79 -9.93 -43.42 -0.54
N TRP A 80 -9.36 -42.28 -0.92
CA TRP A 80 -10.04 -40.99 -0.97
C TRP A 80 -10.65 -40.66 -2.35
N ARG A 81 -10.43 -41.51 -3.36
CA ARG A 81 -10.82 -41.25 -4.75
C ARG A 81 -12.28 -40.86 -4.90
N GLU A 82 -13.19 -41.67 -4.35
CA GLU A 82 -14.63 -41.44 -4.50
C GLU A 82 -15.09 -40.17 -3.77
N ALA A 83 -14.47 -39.83 -2.64
CA ALA A 83 -14.77 -38.60 -1.92
C ALA A 83 -14.31 -37.34 -2.69
N CYS A 84 -13.12 -37.40 -3.30
CA CYS A 84 -12.62 -36.33 -4.17
C CYS A 84 -13.53 -36.13 -5.40
N LEU A 85 -13.95 -37.21 -6.06
CA LEU A 85 -14.88 -37.15 -7.18
C LEU A 85 -16.25 -36.61 -6.78
N ASP A 86 -16.79 -37.02 -5.63
CA ASP A 86 -18.07 -36.51 -5.11
C ASP A 86 -18.02 -35.00 -4.85
N ARG A 87 -16.94 -34.49 -4.24
CA ARG A 87 -16.73 -33.05 -4.02
C ARG A 87 -16.75 -32.26 -5.33
N MET A 88 -15.96 -32.70 -6.33
CA MET A 88 -15.93 -32.06 -7.65
C MET A 88 -17.30 -32.10 -8.33
N ALA A 89 -17.96 -33.27 -8.28
CA ALA A 89 -19.25 -33.46 -8.92
C ALA A 89 -20.34 -32.57 -8.31
N ARG A 90 -20.35 -32.41 -6.99
CA ARG A 90 -21.31 -31.57 -6.30
C ARG A 90 -21.19 -30.11 -6.68
N MET A 91 -19.97 -29.55 -6.71
CA MET A 91 -19.75 -28.16 -7.13
C MET A 91 -20.21 -27.96 -8.57
N VAL A 92 -19.65 -28.71 -9.52
CA VAL A 92 -19.95 -28.55 -10.95
C VAL A 92 -21.45 -28.72 -11.21
N GLU A 93 -22.10 -29.73 -10.61
CA GLU A 93 -23.53 -29.92 -10.83
C GLU A 93 -24.39 -28.82 -10.20
N ARG A 94 -23.97 -28.24 -9.08
CA ARG A 94 -24.69 -27.13 -8.43
C ARG A 94 -24.62 -25.87 -9.30
N ASP A 95 -23.45 -25.55 -9.84
CA ASP A 95 -23.13 -24.19 -10.31
C ASP A 95 -22.98 -24.04 -11.84
N LYS A 96 -22.98 -25.14 -12.61
CA LYS A 96 -22.77 -25.17 -14.08
C LYS A 96 -23.64 -24.25 -14.95
N ASN A 97 -24.73 -23.71 -14.42
CA ASN A 97 -25.64 -22.84 -15.18
C ASN A 97 -25.31 -21.34 -15.05
N HIS A 98 -24.38 -20.96 -14.18
CA HIS A 98 -23.99 -19.57 -13.98
C HIS A 98 -23.03 -19.11 -15.09
N PRO A 99 -23.37 -18.06 -15.87
CA PRO A 99 -22.46 -17.46 -16.84
C PRO A 99 -21.25 -16.77 -16.20
N SER A 100 -21.35 -16.32 -14.94
CA SER A 100 -20.22 -15.73 -14.22
C SER A 100 -19.06 -16.72 -14.05
N VAL A 101 -19.37 -18.01 -13.88
CA VAL A 101 -18.37 -19.07 -13.70
C VAL A 101 -17.67 -19.34 -15.02
N ILE A 102 -16.39 -18.97 -15.09
CA ILE A 102 -15.56 -19.14 -16.29
C ILE A 102 -14.54 -20.27 -16.17
N MET A 103 -14.20 -20.71 -14.96
CA MET A 103 -13.27 -21.82 -14.72
C MET A 103 -13.72 -22.64 -13.52
N TRP A 104 -13.40 -23.94 -13.55
CA TRP A 104 -13.52 -24.82 -12.39
C TRP A 104 -12.15 -25.04 -11.76
N SER A 105 -11.99 -24.74 -10.47
CA SER A 105 -10.78 -25.05 -9.73
C SER A 105 -10.91 -26.37 -8.96
N LEU A 106 -9.89 -27.23 -9.04
CA LEU A 106 -9.92 -28.55 -8.39
C LEU A 106 -9.79 -28.49 -6.87
N GLY A 107 -9.41 -27.34 -6.32
CA GLY A 107 -9.09 -27.13 -4.91
C GLY A 107 -7.85 -26.23 -4.76
N ASN A 108 -7.30 -26.18 -3.56
CA ASN A 108 -6.12 -25.38 -3.22
C ASN A 108 -5.07 -26.22 -2.50
N GLU A 109 -3.79 -25.85 -2.62
CA GLU A 109 -2.64 -26.38 -1.86
C GLU A 109 -2.73 -27.87 -1.48
N SER A 110 -3.10 -28.71 -2.46
CA SER A 110 -3.31 -30.16 -2.29
C SER A 110 -2.22 -31.00 -2.98
N HIS A 111 -1.13 -30.34 -3.38
CA HIS A 111 -0.02 -30.90 -4.16
C HIS A 111 -0.46 -31.53 -5.49
N THR A 112 -0.03 -32.73 -5.82
CA THR A 112 -0.43 -33.41 -7.05
C THR A 112 -0.77 -34.86 -6.77
N GLY A 113 -1.69 -35.46 -7.53
CA GLY A 113 -2.03 -36.86 -7.35
C GLY A 113 -3.14 -37.38 -8.26
N GLN A 114 -3.28 -38.70 -8.29
CA GLN A 114 -4.23 -39.41 -9.16
C GLN A 114 -5.70 -39.06 -8.92
N ASN A 115 -6.05 -38.58 -7.72
CA ASN A 115 -7.42 -38.19 -7.41
C ASN A 115 -7.74 -36.81 -7.99
N LEU A 116 -6.79 -35.86 -7.96
CA LEU A 116 -6.91 -34.56 -8.65
C LEU A 116 -7.02 -34.74 -10.16
N ALA A 117 -6.18 -35.59 -10.77
CA ALA A 117 -6.27 -35.91 -12.18
C ALA A 117 -7.63 -36.53 -12.56
N ALA A 118 -8.22 -37.33 -11.67
CA ALA A 118 -9.54 -37.91 -11.89
C ALA A 118 -10.68 -36.89 -11.75
N MET A 119 -10.59 -35.97 -10.79
CA MET A 119 -11.52 -34.84 -10.67
C MET A 119 -11.51 -33.98 -11.93
N SER A 120 -10.32 -33.64 -12.45
CA SER A 120 -10.16 -32.93 -13.71
C SER A 120 -10.80 -33.67 -14.88
N ALA A 121 -10.47 -34.96 -15.05
CA ALA A 121 -11.02 -35.77 -16.15
C ALA A 121 -12.57 -35.85 -16.08
N TRP A 122 -13.12 -36.01 -14.89
CA TRP A 122 -14.57 -36.03 -14.68
C TRP A 122 -15.20 -34.67 -15.04
N ALA A 123 -14.62 -33.56 -14.58
CA ALA A 123 -15.14 -32.22 -14.85
C ALA A 123 -15.10 -31.88 -16.34
N LYS A 124 -13.98 -32.17 -17.03
CA LYS A 124 -13.88 -32.00 -18.49
C LYS A 124 -14.86 -32.86 -19.27
N GLN A 125 -15.13 -34.08 -18.82
CA GLN A 125 -16.15 -34.93 -19.43
C GLN A 125 -17.56 -34.34 -19.24
N ARG A 126 -17.82 -33.74 -18.06
CA ARG A 126 -19.14 -33.27 -17.69
C ARG A 126 -19.49 -31.89 -18.26
N ASP A 127 -18.51 -31.00 -18.31
CA ASP A 127 -18.63 -29.62 -18.79
C ASP A 127 -17.35 -29.20 -19.56
N PRO A 128 -17.23 -29.59 -20.83
CA PRO A 128 -16.04 -29.28 -21.63
C PRO A 128 -15.92 -27.79 -22.02
N GLY A 129 -16.92 -26.96 -21.70
CA GLY A 129 -16.95 -25.55 -22.09
C GLY A 129 -16.14 -24.60 -21.21
N ARG A 130 -15.71 -25.06 -20.02
CA ARG A 130 -14.97 -24.25 -19.04
C ARG A 130 -13.59 -24.85 -18.77
N PRO A 131 -12.50 -24.04 -18.82
CA PRO A 131 -11.17 -24.48 -18.42
C PRO A 131 -11.09 -25.01 -16.98
N ILE A 132 -10.19 -25.96 -16.75
CA ILE A 132 -9.82 -26.43 -15.42
C ILE A 132 -8.62 -25.65 -14.90
N HIS A 133 -8.77 -25.08 -13.71
CA HIS A 133 -7.73 -24.44 -12.90
C HIS A 133 -7.27 -25.38 -11.78
N TYR A 134 -5.97 -25.39 -11.49
CA TYR A 134 -5.43 -25.88 -10.22
C TYR A 134 -3.96 -25.50 -10.13
N GLU A 135 -3.57 -24.81 -9.04
CA GLU A 135 -2.21 -24.29 -8.87
C GLU A 135 -1.20 -25.41 -8.61
N GLY A 136 -1.52 -26.39 -7.76
CA GLY A 136 -0.55 -27.38 -7.26
C GLY A 136 0.05 -28.32 -8.31
N ASP A 137 -0.40 -28.26 -9.57
CA ASP A 137 0.14 -28.98 -10.72
C ASP A 137 0.97 -28.08 -11.65
N TRP A 138 2.19 -27.71 -11.21
CA TRP A 138 3.08 -26.81 -11.95
C TRP A 138 3.56 -27.34 -13.32
N ASP A 139 3.44 -28.65 -13.57
CA ASP A 139 3.72 -29.26 -14.86
C ASP A 139 2.51 -29.19 -15.81
N CYS A 140 1.33 -28.87 -15.27
CA CYS A 140 0.07 -28.73 -15.97
C CYS A 140 -0.38 -30.00 -16.72
N GLY A 141 -0.20 -31.17 -16.11
CA GLY A 141 -0.56 -32.46 -16.68
C GLY A 141 -2.07 -32.72 -16.77
N TYR A 142 -2.89 -32.01 -15.99
CA TYR A 142 -4.35 -32.18 -16.00
C TYR A 142 -5.14 -30.87 -15.87
N VAL A 143 -4.56 -29.73 -16.22
CA VAL A 143 -5.21 -28.40 -16.17
C VAL A 143 -5.13 -27.70 -17.53
N ASP A 144 -5.93 -26.65 -17.71
CA ASP A 144 -6.03 -25.88 -18.96
C ASP A 144 -5.46 -24.46 -18.83
N VAL A 145 -5.05 -24.06 -17.62
CA VAL A 145 -4.38 -22.78 -17.34
C VAL A 145 -3.15 -23.06 -16.46
N TYR A 146 -2.03 -22.39 -16.76
CA TYR A 146 -0.87 -22.44 -15.88
C TYR A 146 -1.11 -21.46 -14.73
N SER A 147 -1.26 -21.98 -13.53
CA SER A 147 -1.48 -21.17 -12.34
C SER A 147 -0.28 -21.23 -11.40
N ARG A 148 0.04 -20.10 -10.79
CA ARG A 148 0.97 -20.00 -9.66
C ARG A 148 0.37 -19.10 -8.60
N MET A 149 0.81 -19.31 -7.36
CA MET A 149 0.65 -18.33 -6.30
C MET A 149 1.99 -17.66 -5.99
N TYR A 150 1.97 -16.33 -5.81
CA TYR A 150 3.10 -15.51 -5.36
C TYR A 150 4.41 -15.63 -6.17
N ALA A 151 4.33 -16.04 -7.45
CA ALA A 151 5.49 -16.01 -8.33
C ALA A 151 6.02 -14.57 -8.43
N ASP A 152 7.32 -14.37 -8.19
CA ASP A 152 7.90 -13.03 -8.18
C ASP A 152 7.81 -12.36 -9.57
N HIS A 153 8.05 -11.05 -9.62
CA HIS A 153 7.97 -10.28 -10.86
C HIS A 153 8.90 -10.80 -11.95
N ALA A 154 10.10 -11.27 -11.60
CA ALA A 154 11.06 -11.78 -12.56
C ALA A 154 10.66 -13.17 -13.11
N GLU A 155 10.05 -14.00 -12.28
CA GLU A 155 9.44 -15.26 -12.69
C GLU A 155 8.22 -14.99 -13.59
N THR A 156 7.35 -14.07 -13.20
CA THR A 156 6.17 -13.68 -14.00
C THR A 156 6.57 -13.14 -15.38
N ASP A 157 7.61 -12.31 -15.45
CA ASP A 157 8.16 -11.83 -16.73
C ASP A 157 8.71 -12.97 -17.60
N ARG A 158 9.48 -13.89 -16.99
CA ARG A 158 9.96 -15.10 -17.70
C ARG A 158 8.79 -15.95 -18.21
N ILE A 159 7.72 -16.10 -17.44
CA ILE A 159 6.52 -16.84 -17.87
C ILE A 159 5.86 -16.12 -19.04
N GLY A 160 5.69 -14.79 -18.97
CA GLY A 160 5.16 -13.98 -20.08
C GLY A 160 5.94 -14.18 -21.38
N LEU A 161 7.26 -14.25 -21.29
CA LEU A 161 8.19 -14.50 -22.40
C LEU A 161 8.29 -15.97 -22.85
N LYS A 162 7.57 -16.89 -22.19
CA LYS A 162 7.72 -18.35 -22.38
C LYS A 162 9.16 -18.84 -22.15
N ALA A 163 9.88 -18.20 -21.24
CA ALA A 163 11.27 -18.47 -20.86
C ALA A 163 11.39 -19.03 -19.43
N GLU A 164 10.29 -19.44 -18.81
CA GLU A 164 10.28 -20.13 -17.52
C GLU A 164 10.99 -21.49 -17.61
N ALA A 165 11.50 -21.99 -16.47
CA ALA A 165 12.17 -23.29 -16.38
C ALA A 165 11.28 -24.42 -16.92
N ALA A 166 11.83 -25.39 -17.64
CA ALA A 166 11.05 -26.48 -18.22
C ALA A 166 10.30 -27.32 -17.17
N THR A 167 9.19 -27.94 -17.56
CA THR A 167 8.45 -28.89 -16.73
C THR A 167 9.32 -30.08 -16.31
N LYS A 168 8.96 -30.74 -15.20
CA LYS A 168 9.68 -31.96 -14.76
C LYS A 168 9.44 -33.12 -15.71
N ASP A 169 8.22 -33.24 -16.26
CA ASP A 169 7.92 -34.08 -17.41
C ASP A 169 8.07 -33.28 -18.72
N PRO A 170 9.12 -33.52 -19.53
CA PRO A 170 9.33 -32.79 -20.78
C PRO A 170 8.20 -32.93 -21.80
N ALA A 171 7.37 -33.97 -21.70
CA ALA A 171 6.23 -34.15 -22.60
C ALA A 171 5.12 -33.11 -22.37
N LEU A 172 5.12 -32.43 -21.21
CA LEU A 172 4.14 -31.42 -20.83
C LEU A 172 4.61 -29.98 -21.09
N ASP A 173 5.88 -29.76 -21.44
CA ASP A 173 6.45 -28.41 -21.54
C ASP A 173 5.80 -27.61 -22.69
N GLU A 174 5.57 -28.25 -23.85
CA GLU A 174 4.88 -27.62 -24.98
C GLU A 174 3.45 -27.23 -24.62
N HIS A 175 2.71 -28.11 -23.95
CA HIS A 175 1.35 -27.83 -23.46
C HIS A 175 1.34 -26.65 -22.50
N ARG A 176 2.18 -26.67 -21.46
CA ARG A 176 2.23 -25.60 -20.46
C ARG A 176 2.64 -24.25 -21.07
N ARG A 177 3.57 -24.23 -22.02
CA ARG A 177 3.95 -23.00 -22.77
C ARG A 177 2.87 -22.53 -23.74
N GLY A 178 1.94 -23.40 -24.11
CA GLY A 178 0.83 -23.13 -25.00
C GLY A 178 -0.41 -22.52 -24.32
N ILE A 179 -0.57 -22.71 -23.00
CA ILE A 179 -1.73 -22.24 -22.23
C ILE A 179 -1.49 -20.89 -21.53
N PRO A 180 -2.56 -20.12 -21.22
CA PRO A 180 -2.45 -18.86 -20.49
C PRO A 180 -1.91 -19.06 -19.07
N PHE A 181 -1.34 -17.99 -18.52
CA PHE A 181 -0.83 -17.92 -17.16
C PHE A 181 -1.73 -17.02 -16.29
N ILE A 182 -1.99 -17.42 -15.06
CA ILE A 182 -2.71 -16.62 -14.06
C ILE A 182 -2.04 -16.71 -12.69
N LEU A 183 -2.05 -15.62 -11.93
CA LEU A 183 -1.73 -15.67 -10.52
C LEU A 183 -3.01 -15.90 -9.71
N CYS A 184 -3.26 -17.12 -9.23
CA CYS A 184 -4.45 -17.40 -8.42
C CYS A 184 -4.42 -16.73 -7.05
N GLU A 185 -3.21 -16.34 -6.62
CA GLU A 185 -2.91 -15.50 -5.46
C GLU A 185 -1.66 -14.67 -5.77
N TYR A 186 -1.70 -13.36 -5.51
CA TYR A 186 -0.53 -12.49 -5.56
C TYR A 186 -0.71 -11.29 -4.64
N ALA A 187 0.35 -10.49 -4.48
CA ALA A 187 0.34 -9.23 -3.75
C ALA A 187 -0.39 -9.36 -2.39
N HIS A 188 0.15 -10.20 -1.51
CA HIS A 188 -0.46 -10.50 -0.20
C HIS A 188 -0.72 -9.22 0.60
N ALA A 189 -1.99 -8.98 0.93
CA ALA A 189 -2.53 -7.70 1.40
C ALA A 189 -2.48 -7.54 2.93
N MET A 190 -1.66 -8.34 3.62
CA MET A 190 -1.55 -8.31 5.08
C MET A 190 -0.95 -7.02 5.61
N GLY A 191 -1.70 -6.39 6.52
CA GLY A 191 -1.28 -5.17 7.19
C GLY A 191 -1.10 -4.01 6.22
N ASN A 192 -0.05 -3.21 6.45
CA ASN A 192 0.32 -2.16 5.51
C ASN A 192 0.93 -2.79 4.26
N GLY A 193 0.28 -2.56 3.11
CA GLY A 193 0.61 -3.17 1.83
C GLY A 193 -0.63 -3.33 0.93
N PRO A 194 -0.53 -4.07 -0.19
CA PRO A 194 0.68 -4.70 -0.72
C PRO A 194 1.49 -3.76 -1.66
N GLY A 195 2.81 -3.77 -1.53
CA GLY A 195 3.72 -3.11 -2.49
C GLY A 195 3.98 -3.96 -3.73
N GLY A 196 4.38 -3.32 -4.83
CA GLY A 196 4.78 -4.01 -6.07
C GLY A 196 3.63 -4.38 -7.02
N MET A 197 2.41 -3.91 -6.76
CA MET A 197 1.25 -4.18 -7.62
C MET A 197 1.40 -3.55 -9.01
N SER A 198 1.91 -2.31 -9.09
CA SER A 198 2.12 -1.60 -10.37
C SER A 198 3.05 -2.35 -11.31
N GLU A 199 4.08 -3.00 -10.77
CA GLU A 199 5.02 -3.84 -11.52
C GLU A 199 4.33 -5.07 -12.09
N TYR A 200 3.49 -5.77 -11.31
CA TYR A 200 2.69 -6.89 -11.82
C TYR A 200 1.73 -6.44 -12.92
N GLN A 201 1.02 -5.33 -12.70
CA GLN A 201 0.08 -4.79 -13.68
C GLN A 201 0.76 -4.46 -15.01
N ARG A 202 1.97 -3.88 -14.98
CA ARG A 202 2.77 -3.66 -16.19
C ARG A 202 3.10 -4.98 -16.91
N LEU A 203 3.44 -6.04 -16.17
CA LEU A 203 3.70 -7.36 -16.76
C LEU A 203 2.44 -7.98 -17.38
N PHE A 204 1.28 -7.82 -16.75
CA PHE A 204 0.00 -8.28 -17.31
C PHE A 204 -0.35 -7.55 -18.60
N GLU A 205 -0.13 -6.24 -18.66
CA GLU A 205 -0.37 -5.45 -19.87
C GLU A 205 0.66 -5.68 -20.98
N GLN A 206 1.89 -6.07 -20.62
CA GLN A 206 2.98 -6.29 -21.57
C GLN A 206 2.89 -7.67 -22.24
N HIS A 207 2.42 -8.69 -21.52
CA HIS A 207 2.47 -10.08 -21.97
C HIS A 207 1.08 -10.66 -22.13
N GLU A 208 0.64 -10.88 -23.37
CA GLU A 208 -0.66 -11.50 -23.69
C GLU A 208 -0.91 -12.82 -22.94
N ARG A 209 0.15 -13.62 -22.69
CA ARG A 209 0.05 -14.88 -21.94
C ARG A 209 -0.37 -14.67 -20.49
N CYS A 210 -0.06 -13.53 -19.87
CA CYS A 210 -0.33 -13.24 -18.47
C CYS A 210 -1.73 -12.61 -18.31
N GLN A 211 -2.70 -13.40 -17.87
CA GLN A 211 -4.12 -13.04 -17.79
C GLN A 211 -4.50 -12.34 -16.47
N GLY A 212 -3.56 -11.65 -15.82
CA GLY A 212 -3.76 -11.00 -14.54
C GLY A 212 -3.61 -11.92 -13.32
N GLY A 213 -4.27 -11.55 -12.22
CA GLY A 213 -4.24 -12.31 -10.97
C GLY A 213 -5.30 -11.88 -9.95
N PHE A 214 -5.39 -12.66 -8.87
CA PHE A 214 -6.31 -12.43 -7.75
C PHE A 214 -5.51 -12.07 -6.51
N ILE A 215 -5.76 -10.90 -5.93
CA ILE A 215 -5.10 -10.51 -4.67
C ILE A 215 -5.50 -11.47 -3.56
N TRP A 216 -4.53 -11.86 -2.75
CA TRP A 216 -4.78 -12.50 -1.46
C TRP A 216 -4.76 -11.46 -0.34
N GLU A 217 -5.87 -11.13 0.32
CA GLU A 217 -7.23 -11.54 -0.05
C GLU A 217 -8.27 -10.42 0.07
N TRP A 218 -9.56 -10.75 -0.01
CA TRP A 218 -10.60 -9.71 0.00
C TRP A 218 -10.77 -9.07 1.37
N ILE A 219 -10.94 -9.87 2.42
CA ILE A 219 -11.41 -9.41 3.73
C ILE A 219 -10.59 -10.00 4.86
N ASP A 220 -10.28 -9.16 5.86
CA ASP A 220 -9.72 -9.61 7.13
C ASP A 220 -10.72 -10.47 7.91
N HIS A 221 -10.26 -11.62 8.41
CA HIS A 221 -11.09 -12.54 9.19
C HIS A 221 -11.08 -12.26 10.69
N GLY A 222 -11.06 -10.98 11.07
CA GLY A 222 -11.16 -10.60 12.48
C GLY A 222 -12.53 -10.92 13.07
N VAL A 223 -12.58 -11.37 14.33
CA VAL A 223 -13.82 -11.61 15.07
C VAL A 223 -14.11 -10.41 15.97
N ARG A 224 -15.32 -9.85 15.93
CA ARG A 224 -15.65 -8.68 16.74
C ARG A 224 -15.71 -9.06 18.22
N MET A 225 -14.90 -8.38 19.02
CA MET A 225 -14.81 -8.50 20.47
C MET A 225 -15.03 -7.14 21.13
N ARG A 226 -15.29 -7.15 22.44
CA ARG A 226 -15.44 -5.95 23.27
C ARG A 226 -14.48 -6.00 24.45
N ALA A 227 -13.67 -4.96 24.62
CA ALA A 227 -12.81 -4.78 25.78
C ALA A 227 -13.63 -4.43 27.03
N GLU A 228 -13.01 -4.51 28.22
CA GLU A 228 -13.66 -4.18 29.49
C GLU A 228 -14.20 -2.74 29.56
N ASP A 229 -13.54 -1.82 28.86
CA ASP A 229 -13.94 -0.40 28.75
C ASP A 229 -15.04 -0.14 27.70
N GLY A 230 -15.51 -1.19 27.02
CA GLY A 230 -16.57 -1.14 26.03
C GLY A 230 -16.12 -0.83 24.60
N ARG A 231 -14.82 -0.60 24.36
CA ARG A 231 -14.30 -0.44 22.99
C ARG A 231 -14.41 -1.75 22.22
N GLU A 232 -14.89 -1.66 20.97
CA GLU A 232 -14.85 -2.78 20.04
C GLU A 232 -13.46 -2.94 19.44
N TRP A 233 -13.07 -4.19 19.21
CA TRP A 233 -11.83 -4.57 18.55
C TRP A 233 -12.03 -5.88 17.81
N PHE A 234 -11.07 -6.25 16.95
CA PHE A 234 -11.13 -7.50 16.20
C PHE A 234 -10.05 -8.46 16.69
N ALA A 235 -10.48 -9.64 17.15
CA ALA A 235 -9.61 -10.73 17.56
C ALA A 235 -9.15 -11.56 16.37
N TYR A 236 -7.96 -12.14 16.50
CA TYR A 236 -7.36 -13.07 15.55
C TYR A 236 -6.81 -14.32 16.29
N GLY A 237 -6.12 -15.21 15.60
CA GLY A 237 -5.66 -16.48 16.19
C GLY A 237 -4.78 -16.29 17.42
N GLY A 238 -5.07 -17.02 18.49
CA GLY A 238 -4.39 -16.92 19.78
C GLY A 238 -5.15 -16.08 20.81
N ASP A 239 -6.09 -15.23 20.37
CA ASP A 239 -6.96 -14.47 21.28
C ASP A 239 -8.08 -15.34 21.89
N PHE A 240 -8.25 -16.59 21.41
CA PHE A 240 -9.23 -17.56 21.92
C PHE A 240 -8.58 -18.72 22.68
N ASP A 241 -7.36 -18.51 23.18
CA ASP A 241 -6.58 -19.51 23.95
C ASP A 241 -6.32 -20.80 23.16
N GLU A 242 -6.23 -20.73 21.82
CA GLU A 242 -5.91 -21.90 21.02
C GLU A 242 -4.49 -22.42 21.35
N PRO A 243 -4.30 -23.75 21.52
CA PRO A 243 -2.99 -24.30 21.84
C PRO A 243 -1.99 -24.18 20.69
N ILE A 244 -2.49 -24.06 19.45
CA ILE A 244 -1.73 -23.87 18.21
C ILE A 244 -2.55 -22.91 17.34
N HIS A 245 -1.91 -21.85 16.85
CA HIS A 245 -2.52 -20.84 15.99
C HIS A 245 -1.44 -20.15 15.14
N ASP A 246 -1.87 -19.43 14.09
CA ASP A 246 -0.99 -18.69 13.19
C ASP A 246 -1.03 -17.17 13.40
N GLY A 247 -1.70 -16.72 14.48
CA GLY A 247 -1.68 -15.32 14.90
C GLY A 247 -2.56 -14.44 14.02
N ASN A 248 -2.03 -13.29 13.63
CA ASN A 248 -2.73 -12.31 12.79
C ASN A 248 -2.68 -12.63 11.29
N PHE A 249 -2.15 -13.79 10.85
CA PHE A 249 -2.18 -14.17 9.42
C PHE A 249 -3.58 -14.23 8.82
N VAL A 250 -4.62 -14.35 9.64
CA VAL A 250 -6.02 -14.38 9.20
C VAL A 250 -6.59 -12.97 8.90
N VAL A 251 -5.87 -11.90 9.27
CA VAL A 251 -6.23 -10.51 8.97
C VAL A 251 -5.32 -9.97 7.88
N ASP A 252 -5.51 -10.51 6.69
CA ASP A 252 -4.70 -10.31 5.49
C ASP A 252 -5.48 -9.84 4.24
N GLY A 253 -6.52 -9.05 4.45
CA GLY A 253 -7.45 -8.59 3.43
C GLY A 253 -7.27 -7.15 2.94
N LEU A 254 -7.80 -6.89 1.74
CA LEU A 254 -7.98 -5.55 1.17
C LEU A 254 -9.05 -4.72 1.89
N VAL A 255 -9.95 -5.36 2.65
CA VAL A 255 -10.90 -4.68 3.52
C VAL A 255 -10.79 -5.19 4.95
N PHE A 256 -10.95 -4.29 5.91
CA PHE A 256 -10.99 -4.63 7.34
C PHE A 256 -12.23 -5.49 7.65
N PRO A 257 -12.34 -6.11 8.85
CA PRO A 257 -13.43 -7.04 9.15
C PRO A 257 -14.85 -6.45 9.03
N ASP A 258 -14.98 -5.13 9.15
CA ASP A 258 -16.23 -4.37 8.98
C ASP A 258 -16.49 -3.86 7.54
N ARG A 259 -15.65 -4.29 6.58
CA ARG A 259 -15.65 -3.91 5.16
C ARG A 259 -15.31 -2.45 4.92
N GLU A 260 -14.63 -1.79 5.86
CA GLU A 260 -13.95 -0.52 5.56
C GLU A 260 -12.75 -0.79 4.63
N PRO A 261 -12.62 -0.06 3.50
CA PRO A 261 -11.49 -0.21 2.59
C PRO A 261 -10.15 0.06 3.29
N SER A 262 -9.19 -0.86 3.12
CA SER A 262 -7.81 -0.59 3.51
C SER A 262 -7.14 0.34 2.48
N PRO A 263 -6.01 0.98 2.83
CA PRO A 263 -5.18 1.70 1.86
C PRO A 263 -4.77 0.83 0.67
N GLY A 264 -4.57 -0.48 0.88
CA GLY A 264 -4.27 -1.45 -0.17
C GLY A 264 -5.36 -1.55 -1.23
N LEU A 265 -6.65 -1.51 -0.84
CA LEU A 265 -7.76 -1.52 -1.81
C LEU A 265 -7.84 -0.23 -2.63
N VAL A 266 -7.54 0.90 -1.99
CA VAL A 266 -7.51 2.21 -2.66
C VAL A 266 -6.37 2.27 -3.69
N GLU A 267 -5.18 1.74 -3.32
CA GLU A 267 -4.05 1.58 -4.23
C GLU A 267 -4.40 0.62 -5.39
N PHE A 268 -4.95 -0.56 -5.08
CA PHE A 268 -5.37 -1.54 -6.09
C PHE A 268 -6.31 -0.93 -7.12
N LYS A 269 -7.36 -0.23 -6.68
CA LYS A 269 -8.33 0.44 -7.57
C LYS A 269 -7.63 1.29 -8.62
N LYS A 270 -6.60 2.03 -8.20
CA LYS A 270 -5.84 2.91 -9.09
C LYS A 270 -4.92 2.12 -10.01
N VAL A 271 -4.22 1.11 -9.48
CA VAL A 271 -3.32 0.25 -10.26
C VAL A 271 -4.06 -0.44 -11.41
N VAL A 272 -5.26 -0.98 -11.15
CA VAL A 272 -6.05 -1.73 -12.15
C VAL A 272 -7.10 -0.88 -12.89
N GLU A 273 -6.97 0.45 -12.87
CA GLU A 273 -7.99 1.31 -13.49
C GLU A 273 -8.18 0.96 -14.98
N PRO A 274 -9.43 0.75 -15.45
CA PRO A 274 -9.69 0.23 -16.79
C PRO A 274 -9.59 1.30 -17.89
N VAL A 275 -9.30 2.55 -17.51
CA VAL A 275 -9.10 3.68 -18.43
C VAL A 275 -7.89 4.45 -17.93
N ARG A 276 -6.89 4.65 -18.78
CA ARG A 276 -5.67 5.36 -18.41
C ARG A 276 -5.71 6.78 -18.92
N VAL A 277 -5.38 7.74 -18.07
CA VAL A 277 -5.32 9.16 -18.44
C VAL A 277 -3.90 9.70 -18.25
N GLY A 278 -3.32 10.21 -19.34
CA GLY A 278 -2.02 10.88 -19.35
C GLY A 278 -2.17 12.39 -19.57
N VAL A 279 -1.40 13.19 -18.84
CA VAL A 279 -1.35 14.65 -19.01
C VAL A 279 0.06 15.04 -19.45
N GLU A 280 0.18 15.50 -20.70
CA GLU A 280 1.45 15.90 -21.31
C GLU A 280 1.53 17.43 -21.35
N ALA A 281 2.13 18.04 -20.33
CA ALA A 281 2.17 19.49 -20.14
C ALA A 281 2.91 20.23 -21.26
N ASP A 282 4.03 19.69 -21.73
CA ASP A 282 4.86 20.29 -22.79
C ASP A 282 4.14 20.28 -24.15
N ALA A 283 3.46 19.17 -24.46
CA ALA A 283 2.63 19.04 -25.66
C ALA A 283 1.28 19.73 -25.54
N LYS A 284 0.86 20.09 -24.32
CA LYS A 284 -0.46 20.63 -23.97
C LYS A 284 -1.60 19.72 -24.42
N THR A 285 -1.45 18.43 -24.14
CA THR A 285 -2.41 17.40 -24.54
C THR A 285 -2.79 16.48 -23.39
N ILE A 286 -4.01 15.95 -23.45
CA ILE A 286 -4.51 14.88 -22.59
C ILE A 286 -4.67 13.63 -23.45
N ALA A 287 -4.07 12.52 -23.02
CA ALA A 287 -4.25 11.21 -23.63
C ALA A 287 -5.21 10.38 -22.78
N VAL A 288 -6.18 9.71 -23.40
CA VAL A 288 -7.10 8.78 -22.75
C VAL A 288 -7.08 7.46 -23.52
N THR A 289 -6.85 6.35 -22.82
CA THR A 289 -6.80 4.99 -23.39
C THR A 289 -7.81 4.10 -22.70
N ASN A 290 -8.64 3.38 -23.47
CA ASN A 290 -9.56 2.39 -22.95
C ASN A 290 -8.88 1.02 -22.85
N HIS A 291 -8.67 0.52 -21.63
CA HIS A 291 -8.08 -0.80 -21.35
C HIS A 291 -9.13 -1.88 -21.07
N ARG A 292 -10.43 -1.59 -21.25
CA ARG A 292 -11.48 -2.62 -21.15
C ARG A 292 -11.41 -3.57 -22.33
N ASP A 293 -11.90 -4.79 -22.12
CA ASP A 293 -11.92 -5.84 -23.15
C ASP A 293 -13.14 -5.77 -24.08
N PHE A 294 -14.28 -5.27 -23.58
CA PHE A 294 -15.57 -5.38 -24.30
C PHE A 294 -16.32 -4.05 -24.46
N ALA A 295 -16.39 -3.23 -23.41
CA ALA A 295 -17.18 -2.00 -23.43
C ALA A 295 -16.36 -0.81 -23.95
N ASP A 296 -17.01 0.07 -24.71
CA ASP A 296 -16.48 1.40 -25.01
C ASP A 296 -16.47 2.28 -23.73
N THR A 297 -16.10 3.56 -23.87
CA THR A 297 -16.13 4.54 -22.76
C THR A 297 -17.40 5.41 -22.74
N GLY A 298 -18.46 5.03 -23.44
CA GLY A 298 -19.70 5.82 -23.54
C GLY A 298 -20.53 5.87 -22.25
N ASP A 299 -20.27 4.95 -21.32
CA ASP A 299 -20.77 4.96 -19.94
C ASP A 299 -20.03 5.96 -19.02
N LEU A 300 -18.93 6.55 -19.49
CA LEU A 300 -18.09 7.46 -18.71
C LEU A 300 -18.25 8.92 -19.16
N ARG A 301 -18.18 9.82 -18.17
CA ARG A 301 -17.99 11.26 -18.38
C ARG A 301 -16.59 11.64 -17.92
N PHE A 302 -15.87 12.36 -18.76
CA PHE A 302 -14.55 12.88 -18.43
C PHE A 302 -14.67 14.32 -17.91
N THR A 303 -14.13 14.56 -16.72
CA THR A 303 -14.09 15.89 -16.10
C THR A 303 -12.66 16.28 -15.80
N TRP A 304 -12.36 17.56 -15.79
CA TRP A 304 -11.04 18.07 -15.46
C TRP A 304 -11.11 19.19 -14.42
N THR A 305 -10.04 19.33 -13.64
CA THR A 305 -9.88 20.39 -12.64
C THR A 305 -8.42 20.85 -12.64
N VAL A 306 -8.21 22.16 -12.59
CA VAL A 306 -6.89 22.79 -12.42
C VAL A 306 -6.82 23.43 -11.05
N GLU A 307 -5.74 23.18 -10.33
CA GLU A 307 -5.52 23.69 -8.97
C GLU A 307 -4.14 24.34 -8.81
N ASP A 308 -4.09 25.51 -8.18
CA ASP A 308 -2.86 26.22 -7.80
C ASP A 308 -2.60 26.05 -6.31
N GLY A 309 -1.56 25.30 -5.95
CA GLY A 309 -1.29 24.97 -4.54
C GLY A 309 -2.48 24.28 -3.84
N GLY A 310 -3.30 23.55 -4.61
CA GLY A 310 -4.52 22.89 -4.17
C GLY A 310 -5.75 23.81 -4.04
N ARG A 311 -5.69 25.03 -4.57
CA ARG A 311 -6.87 25.89 -4.76
C ARG A 311 -7.36 25.74 -6.18
N ARG A 312 -8.58 25.23 -6.37
CA ARG A 312 -9.22 25.16 -7.70
C ARG A 312 -9.28 26.54 -8.37
N VAL A 313 -8.72 26.63 -9.57
CA VAL A 313 -8.74 27.83 -10.43
C VAL A 313 -9.59 27.66 -11.67
N ALA A 314 -9.75 26.43 -12.16
CA ALA A 314 -10.66 26.11 -13.25
C ALA A 314 -11.14 24.66 -13.18
N HIS A 315 -12.26 24.37 -13.83
CA HIS A 315 -12.76 23.02 -14.01
C HIS A 315 -13.69 22.98 -15.22
N GLY A 316 -13.97 21.79 -15.73
CA GLY A 316 -14.90 21.61 -16.82
C GLY A 316 -15.08 20.14 -17.18
N ASP A 317 -15.77 19.92 -18.29
CA ASP A 317 -15.88 18.62 -18.92
C ASP A 317 -14.85 18.52 -20.05
N LEU A 318 -14.35 17.30 -20.29
CA LEU A 318 -13.45 17.01 -21.40
C LEU A 318 -14.27 16.33 -22.51
N ASP A 319 -14.43 17.03 -23.63
CA ASP A 319 -15.13 16.48 -24.79
C ASP A 319 -14.26 15.42 -25.48
N LEU A 320 -14.76 14.19 -25.50
CA LEU A 320 -14.09 13.01 -26.03
C LEU A 320 -15.16 12.10 -26.66
N PRO A 321 -14.94 11.59 -27.88
CA PRO A 321 -15.78 10.52 -28.40
C PRO A 321 -15.65 9.27 -27.52
N ALA A 322 -16.68 8.42 -27.53
CA ALA A 322 -16.57 7.10 -26.92
C ALA A 322 -15.42 6.32 -27.60
N LEU A 323 -14.54 5.74 -26.79
CA LEU A 323 -13.39 4.98 -27.25
C LEU A 323 -13.71 3.49 -27.16
N ASP A 324 -13.67 2.79 -28.29
CA ASP A 324 -13.78 1.33 -28.31
C ASP A 324 -12.67 0.67 -27.46
N PRO A 325 -12.87 -0.58 -26.99
CA PRO A 325 -11.84 -1.39 -26.32
C PRO A 325 -10.47 -1.31 -27.01
N GLY A 326 -9.42 -1.02 -26.24
CA GLY A 326 -8.04 -0.94 -26.72
C GLY A 326 -7.68 0.34 -27.49
N ASN A 327 -8.64 1.22 -27.80
CA ASN A 327 -8.39 2.48 -28.50
C ASN A 327 -8.00 3.61 -27.55
N ALA A 328 -7.30 4.61 -28.13
CA ALA A 328 -6.89 5.81 -27.43
C ALA A 328 -7.26 7.07 -28.21
N ALA A 329 -7.44 8.18 -27.50
CA ALA A 329 -7.56 9.52 -28.06
C ALA A 329 -6.58 10.47 -27.38
N VAL A 330 -6.06 11.42 -28.18
CA VAL A 330 -5.24 12.52 -27.70
C VAL A 330 -5.93 13.82 -28.07
N VAL A 331 -6.29 14.61 -27.07
CA VAL A 331 -7.00 15.88 -27.23
C VAL A 331 -6.15 17.04 -26.71
N PRO A 332 -6.22 18.23 -27.33
CA PRO A 332 -5.55 19.40 -26.79
C PRO A 332 -6.16 19.80 -25.44
N PHE A 333 -5.42 20.55 -24.64
CA PHE A 333 -5.99 21.18 -23.44
C PHE A 333 -7.21 22.05 -23.79
N PRO A 334 -8.29 21.98 -22.99
CA PRO A 334 -9.40 22.91 -23.09
C PRO A 334 -8.94 24.37 -23.12
N ALA A 335 -9.63 25.20 -23.91
CA ALA A 335 -9.25 26.60 -24.11
C ALA A 335 -9.21 27.40 -22.80
N GLU A 336 -10.05 27.02 -21.84
CA GLU A 336 -10.12 27.56 -20.48
C GLU A 336 -8.81 27.36 -19.72
N ILE A 337 -8.12 26.23 -19.91
CA ILE A 337 -6.82 25.96 -19.29
C ILE A 337 -5.75 26.86 -19.92
N ALA A 338 -5.77 27.01 -21.25
CA ALA A 338 -4.83 27.85 -21.98
C ALA A 338 -5.00 29.34 -21.67
N ALA A 339 -6.19 29.76 -21.24
CA ALA A 339 -6.53 31.14 -20.88
C ALA A 339 -6.21 31.50 -19.41
N LEU A 340 -5.70 30.56 -18.61
CA LEU A 340 -5.37 30.83 -17.20
C LEU A 340 -4.20 31.82 -17.08
N ASP A 341 -4.34 32.74 -16.10
CA ASP A 341 -3.26 33.63 -15.68
C ASP A 341 -2.06 32.85 -15.15
N ALA A 342 -0.93 33.55 -14.94
CA ALA A 342 0.26 32.98 -14.33
C ALA A 342 -0.06 32.26 -13.01
N ALA A 343 0.55 31.09 -12.80
CA ALA A 343 0.31 30.31 -11.60
C ALA A 343 0.80 31.04 -10.35
N GLU A 344 -0.05 31.08 -9.32
CA GLU A 344 0.30 31.61 -7.99
C GLU A 344 0.98 30.54 -7.11
N GLY A 345 0.80 29.27 -7.48
CA GLY A 345 1.28 28.08 -6.78
C GLY A 345 1.81 27.04 -7.78
N GLU A 346 2.28 25.91 -7.27
CA GLU A 346 2.45 24.72 -8.11
C GLU A 346 1.09 24.35 -8.71
N ARG A 347 0.99 24.33 -10.05
CA ARG A 347 -0.28 24.15 -10.77
C ARG A 347 -0.40 22.73 -11.30
N TRP A 348 -1.50 22.08 -10.97
CA TRP A 348 -1.79 20.70 -11.35
C TRP A 348 -3.09 20.60 -12.14
N LEU A 349 -3.10 19.77 -13.18
CA LEU A 349 -4.30 19.35 -13.91
C LEU A 349 -4.64 17.92 -13.53
N THR A 350 -5.84 17.71 -13.00
CA THR A 350 -6.42 16.39 -12.75
C THR A 350 -7.57 16.15 -13.71
N VAL A 351 -7.58 15.00 -14.37
CA VAL A 351 -8.65 14.54 -15.24
C VAL A 351 -9.22 13.26 -14.64
N ARG A 352 -10.54 13.16 -14.52
CA ARG A 352 -11.26 12.04 -13.89
C ARG A 352 -12.25 11.44 -14.88
N ALA A 353 -12.28 10.12 -14.98
CA ALA A 353 -13.33 9.37 -15.65
C ALA A 353 -14.34 8.92 -14.58
N VAL A 354 -15.57 9.42 -14.67
CA VAL A 354 -16.64 9.12 -13.71
C VAL A 354 -17.83 8.49 -14.42
N LEU A 355 -18.64 7.69 -13.71
CA LEU A 355 -19.88 7.15 -14.27
C LEU A 355 -20.80 8.27 -14.76
N ALA A 356 -21.32 8.16 -15.99
CA ALA A 356 -22.24 9.14 -16.57
C ALA A 356 -23.68 9.00 -16.05
N LYS A 357 -24.03 7.82 -15.52
CA LYS A 357 -25.35 7.47 -14.98
C LYS A 357 -25.20 6.48 -13.82
N ASP A 358 -26.28 6.24 -13.09
CA ASP A 358 -26.31 5.23 -12.05
C ASP A 358 -26.12 3.83 -12.65
N GLU A 359 -25.32 3.02 -11.97
CA GLU A 359 -25.15 1.59 -12.21
C GLU A 359 -25.63 0.82 -10.96
N PRO A 360 -25.99 -0.48 -11.07
CA PRO A 360 -26.48 -1.26 -9.92
C PRO A 360 -25.55 -1.30 -8.70
N TRP A 361 -24.28 -0.93 -8.86
CA TRP A 361 -23.25 -0.98 -7.83
C TRP A 361 -22.69 0.40 -7.42
N ALA A 362 -23.02 1.48 -8.13
CA ALA A 362 -22.59 2.85 -7.80
C ALA A 362 -23.45 3.92 -8.49
N GLU A 363 -23.59 5.06 -7.84
CA GLU A 363 -24.29 6.24 -8.40
C GLU A 363 -23.46 6.93 -9.50
N ALA A 364 -24.15 7.70 -10.34
CA ALA A 364 -23.52 8.60 -11.30
C ALA A 364 -22.50 9.52 -10.61
N GLY A 365 -21.36 9.76 -11.24
CA GLY A 365 -20.27 10.54 -10.67
C GLY A 365 -19.27 9.73 -9.84
N HIS A 366 -19.50 8.43 -9.61
CA HIS A 366 -18.48 7.54 -9.06
C HIS A 366 -17.23 7.51 -9.95
N GLU A 367 -16.05 7.70 -9.36
CA GLU A 367 -14.78 7.74 -10.07
C GLU A 367 -14.27 6.33 -10.39
N ILE A 368 -14.03 6.08 -11.66
CA ILE A 368 -13.46 4.82 -12.18
C ILE A 368 -11.95 4.94 -12.32
N ALA A 369 -11.48 6.07 -12.87
CA ALA A 369 -10.09 6.31 -13.17
C ALA A 369 -9.75 7.81 -13.07
N TRP A 370 -8.48 8.13 -12.92
CA TRP A 370 -8.02 9.52 -13.00
C TRP A 370 -6.55 9.62 -13.41
N GLY A 371 -6.17 10.75 -14.00
CA GLY A 371 -4.78 11.08 -14.31
C GLY A 371 -4.47 12.48 -13.83
N GLN A 372 -3.20 12.74 -13.49
CA GLN A 372 -2.77 14.04 -13.03
C GLN A 372 -1.40 14.40 -13.60
N GLY A 373 -1.19 15.67 -13.97
CA GLY A 373 0.10 16.17 -14.44
C GLY A 373 0.36 17.63 -14.04
N PRO A 374 1.62 18.01 -13.77
CA PRO A 374 1.96 19.37 -13.39
C PRO A 374 1.94 20.29 -14.61
N LEU A 375 1.21 21.40 -14.55
CA LEU A 375 1.19 22.43 -15.60
C LEU A 375 2.20 23.54 -15.35
N ALA A 376 2.53 23.80 -14.09
CA ALA A 376 3.58 24.74 -13.69
C ALA A 376 4.19 24.30 -12.37
N THR A 377 5.51 24.22 -12.32
CA THR A 377 6.25 24.02 -11.08
C THR A 377 6.71 25.36 -10.54
N ILE A 378 6.63 25.54 -9.23
CA ILE A 378 7.27 26.67 -8.55
C ILE A 378 8.52 26.15 -7.86
N SER A 379 9.60 26.94 -7.88
CA SER A 379 10.81 26.61 -7.12
C SER A 379 10.45 26.37 -5.66
N ALA A 380 10.85 25.21 -5.14
CA ALA A 380 10.63 24.89 -3.74
C ALA A 380 11.16 26.02 -2.85
N PRO A 381 10.44 26.39 -1.77
CA PRO A 381 10.95 27.36 -0.83
C PRO A 381 12.27 26.82 -0.26
N GLY A 382 13.32 27.63 -0.34
CA GLY A 382 14.63 27.31 0.23
C GLY A 382 15.16 28.47 1.07
N PRO A 383 16.29 28.28 1.76
CA PRO A 383 16.98 29.37 2.43
C PRO A 383 17.43 30.42 1.41
N THR A 384 16.92 31.65 1.53
CA THR A 384 17.28 32.78 0.66
C THR A 384 17.69 34.00 1.46
N GLY A 385 18.67 34.76 0.96
CA GLY A 385 19.22 35.93 1.65
C GLY A 385 20.30 35.59 2.67
N ALA A 386 20.83 36.59 3.36
CA ALA A 386 21.84 36.38 4.40
C ALA A 386 21.19 35.72 5.64
N PRO A 387 21.78 34.66 6.22
CA PRO A 387 21.29 34.07 7.46
C PRO A 387 21.55 35.00 8.65
N ALA A 388 20.77 34.82 9.72
CA ALA A 388 21.01 35.50 11.00
C ALA A 388 22.05 34.75 11.87
N PRO A 389 22.84 35.46 12.68
CA PRO A 389 23.85 34.86 13.56
C PRO A 389 23.21 34.06 14.70
N ALA A 390 23.88 32.99 15.14
CA ALA A 390 23.53 32.29 16.37
C ALA A 390 24.14 33.00 17.59
N GLU A 391 23.31 33.24 18.60
CA GLU A 391 23.71 33.89 19.85
C GLU A 391 23.80 32.87 20.98
N THR A 392 24.72 33.05 21.91
CA THR A 392 24.68 32.34 23.20
C THR A 392 23.58 32.94 24.08
N ALA A 393 22.79 32.09 24.72
CA ALA A 393 21.67 32.50 25.56
C ALA A 393 21.61 31.65 26.83
N GLY A 394 22.05 32.22 27.96
CA GLY A 394 22.21 31.48 29.20
C GLY A 394 23.23 30.34 29.04
N SER A 395 22.80 29.10 29.27
CA SER A 395 23.62 27.90 29.03
C SER A 395 23.45 27.31 27.63
N GLY A 396 22.57 27.85 26.78
CA GLY A 396 22.25 27.34 25.45
C GLY A 396 22.48 28.36 24.34
N TYR A 397 21.69 28.24 23.27
CA TYR A 397 21.82 29.08 22.08
C TYR A 397 20.45 29.63 21.63
N ARG A 398 20.49 30.71 20.84
CA ARG A 398 19.30 31.31 20.25
C ARG A 398 19.56 31.67 18.79
N LEU A 399 18.57 31.42 17.94
CA LEU A 399 18.55 31.84 16.53
C LEU A 399 17.21 32.55 16.28
N GLY A 400 17.18 33.88 16.42
CA GLY A 400 15.94 34.65 16.38
C GLY A 400 14.96 34.26 17.49
N ASN A 401 13.79 33.74 17.12
CA ASN A 401 12.77 33.24 18.06
C ASN A 401 12.89 31.73 18.35
N ALA A 402 13.93 31.06 17.83
CA ALA A 402 14.22 29.66 18.12
C ALA A 402 15.21 29.54 19.29
N ALA A 403 14.89 28.70 20.26
CA ALA A 403 15.71 28.43 21.44
C ALA A 403 16.32 27.03 21.35
N PHE A 404 17.58 26.92 21.78
CA PHE A 404 18.34 25.68 21.81
C PHE A 404 18.99 25.49 23.18
N ASP A 405 19.14 24.25 23.62
CA ASP A 405 19.85 23.93 24.86
C ASP A 405 21.39 23.94 24.69
N ALA A 406 22.11 23.60 25.76
CA ALA A 406 23.58 23.56 25.78
C ALA A 406 24.19 22.55 24.81
N LEU A 407 23.40 21.58 24.35
CA LEU A 407 23.80 20.55 23.39
C LEU A 407 23.39 20.91 21.96
N GLY A 408 22.83 22.10 21.75
CA GLY A 408 22.35 22.58 20.46
C GLY A 408 21.05 21.91 20.00
N ARG A 409 20.30 21.27 20.90
CA ARG A 409 18.99 20.69 20.58
C ARG A 409 17.94 21.79 20.61
N LEU A 410 17.10 21.85 19.57
CA LEU A 410 15.97 22.78 19.51
C LEU A 410 14.99 22.45 20.64
N THR A 411 14.58 23.46 21.40
CA THR A 411 13.64 23.33 22.53
C THR A 411 12.36 24.15 22.35
N ALA A 412 12.41 25.23 21.56
CA ALA A 412 11.22 26.00 21.23
C ALA A 412 11.37 26.84 19.95
N ILE A 413 10.25 27.14 19.29
CA ILE A 413 10.15 28.17 18.25
C ILE A 413 8.98 29.08 18.59
N GLY A 414 9.21 30.38 18.74
CA GLY A 414 8.14 31.34 19.02
C GLY A 414 7.35 31.03 20.29
N GLY A 415 7.98 30.41 21.30
CA GLY A 415 7.32 30.00 22.55
C GLY A 415 6.62 28.64 22.50
N MET A 416 6.44 28.03 21.32
CA MET A 416 5.97 26.65 21.23
C MET A 416 7.10 25.69 21.62
N GLU A 417 6.87 24.83 22.62
CA GLU A 417 7.83 23.81 23.03
C GLU A 417 7.96 22.69 22.00
N ILE A 418 9.19 22.36 21.62
CA ILE A 418 9.51 21.30 20.66
C ILE A 418 10.62 20.44 21.26
N ASP A 419 10.46 19.11 21.25
CA ASP A 419 11.58 18.18 21.49
C ASP A 419 12.02 17.60 20.15
N GLY A 420 13.29 17.77 19.80
CA GLY A 420 13.80 17.48 18.46
C GLY A 420 13.67 18.68 17.52
N PRO A 421 13.76 18.50 16.19
CA PRO A 421 13.91 17.24 15.46
C PRO A 421 15.27 16.55 15.69
N ARG A 422 15.26 15.21 15.72
CA ARG A 422 16.46 14.36 15.75
C ARG A 422 16.35 13.25 14.70
N LEU A 423 17.47 12.84 14.11
CA LEU A 423 17.52 11.76 13.12
C LEU A 423 16.75 10.53 13.63
N ASP A 424 15.86 10.00 12.81
CA ASP A 424 15.12 8.79 13.11
C ASP A 424 15.24 7.85 11.93
N LEU A 425 15.60 6.59 12.23
CA LEU A 425 15.75 5.52 11.24
C LEU A 425 14.77 4.38 11.49
N TRP A 426 13.96 4.46 12.55
CA TRP A 426 13.09 3.37 12.98
C TRP A 426 11.63 3.59 12.58
N ARG A 427 10.96 2.50 12.20
CA ARG A 427 9.50 2.41 12.05
C ARG A 427 9.02 1.19 12.82
N ALA A 428 7.77 1.22 13.30
CA ALA A 428 7.15 0.01 13.85
C ALA A 428 7.04 -1.02 12.71
N PRO A 429 7.60 -2.25 12.84
CA PRO A 429 7.61 -3.21 11.74
C PRO A 429 6.20 -3.49 11.20
N THR A 430 6.03 -3.46 9.88
CA THR A 430 4.82 -3.98 9.24
C THR A 430 4.80 -5.51 9.28
N ASP A 431 3.66 -6.13 8.98
CA ASP A 431 3.58 -7.59 8.81
C ASP A 431 4.59 -8.10 7.76
N ASN A 432 4.82 -7.30 6.72
CA ASN A 432 5.82 -7.54 5.70
C ASN A 432 7.26 -7.39 6.21
N ASP A 433 7.52 -6.52 7.18
CA ASP A 433 8.86 -6.38 7.80
C ASP A 433 9.17 -7.53 8.77
N LEU A 434 8.14 -8.10 9.41
CA LEU A 434 8.23 -9.18 10.39
C LEU A 434 8.51 -10.56 9.78
N ARG A 435 8.32 -10.69 8.46
CA ARG A 435 8.33 -11.97 7.73
C ARG A 435 9.22 -11.87 6.49
N GLY A 436 9.52 -13.01 5.86
CA GLY A 436 10.43 -13.05 4.72
C GLY A 436 10.36 -14.33 3.92
N TRP A 437 9.17 -14.72 3.47
CA TRP A 437 8.95 -16.00 2.77
C TRP A 437 9.81 -16.13 1.49
N HIS A 438 9.79 -15.12 0.60
CA HIS A 438 10.67 -15.03 -0.58
C HIS A 438 11.79 -13.98 -0.44
N ALA A 439 11.89 -13.32 0.72
CA ALA A 439 12.96 -12.38 1.02
C ALA A 439 14.13 -13.11 1.69
N ASN A 440 15.33 -12.51 1.70
CA ASN A 440 16.49 -13.03 2.43
C ASN A 440 16.35 -12.82 3.96
N GLY A 441 15.29 -13.39 4.55
CA GLY A 441 14.90 -13.20 5.95
C GLY A 441 14.05 -11.94 6.20
N ALA A 442 13.51 -11.84 7.42
CA ALA A 442 12.72 -10.69 7.86
C ALA A 442 13.59 -9.44 8.02
N LEU A 443 13.12 -8.29 7.52
CA LEU A 443 13.84 -7.02 7.67
C LEU A 443 13.94 -6.60 9.13
N ASN A 444 12.90 -6.86 9.92
CA ASN A 444 12.88 -6.58 11.35
C ASN A 444 14.05 -7.25 12.09
N ASP A 445 14.40 -8.49 11.76
CA ASP A 445 15.52 -9.19 12.39
C ASP A 445 16.85 -8.48 12.12
N ARG A 446 17.04 -7.98 10.88
CA ARG A 446 18.24 -7.21 10.50
C ARG A 446 18.29 -5.86 11.21
N TRP A 447 17.15 -5.19 11.34
CA TRP A 447 17.08 -3.89 12.01
C TRP A 447 17.26 -3.97 13.52
N LYS A 448 16.81 -5.07 14.14
CA LYS A 448 16.95 -5.32 15.58
C LYS A 448 18.22 -6.06 15.96
N ASP A 449 18.94 -6.64 15.00
CA ASP A 449 20.23 -7.28 15.25
C ASP A 449 21.15 -6.36 16.05
N ARG A 450 21.93 -6.93 16.97
CA ARG A 450 22.81 -6.18 17.89
C ARG A 450 23.80 -5.27 17.17
N ASN A 451 24.18 -5.58 15.92
CA ASN A 451 25.12 -4.78 15.16
C ASN A 451 24.46 -3.53 14.57
N ALA A 452 23.13 -3.49 14.49
CA ALA A 452 22.32 -2.39 13.96
C ALA A 452 21.50 -1.68 15.04
N ALA A 453 20.63 -2.44 15.72
CA ALA A 453 19.79 -2.01 16.83
C ALA A 453 19.07 -0.66 16.59
N LEU A 454 18.45 -0.52 15.42
CA LEU A 454 17.83 0.72 14.96
C LEU A 454 16.65 1.18 15.84
N HIS A 455 16.01 0.26 16.57
CA HIS A 455 14.91 0.54 17.52
C HIS A 455 15.35 1.26 18.81
N ARG A 456 16.66 1.47 19.01
CA ARG A 456 17.24 2.02 20.26
C ARG A 456 18.41 2.96 19.99
N LEU A 457 18.26 3.82 18.98
CA LEU A 457 19.26 4.81 18.61
C LEU A 457 19.56 5.79 19.75
N GLU A 458 20.84 6.06 19.96
CA GLU A 458 21.32 7.12 20.83
C GLU A 458 21.95 8.24 20.01
N HIS A 459 21.83 9.48 20.48
CA HIS A 459 22.36 10.67 19.81
C HIS A 459 23.49 11.27 20.62
N LYS A 460 24.73 11.00 20.22
CA LYS A 460 25.91 11.58 20.87
C LYS A 460 26.31 12.86 20.17
N VAL A 461 26.20 14.00 20.86
CA VAL A 461 26.74 15.27 20.37
C VAL A 461 28.26 15.22 20.42
N LEU A 462 28.89 15.53 19.29
CA LEU A 462 30.33 15.58 19.12
C LEU A 462 30.85 17.02 19.18
N ASP A 463 30.07 17.96 18.64
CA ASP A 463 30.45 19.36 18.57
C ASP A 463 29.23 20.26 18.37
N VAL A 464 29.30 21.49 18.90
CA VAL A 464 28.31 22.55 18.73
C VAL A 464 29.04 23.84 18.39
N ARG A 465 28.74 24.41 17.23
CA ARG A 465 29.34 25.66 16.74
C ARG A 465 28.25 26.68 16.44
N ALA A 466 28.34 27.83 17.10
CA ALA A 466 27.56 29.01 16.79
C ALA A 466 28.46 30.01 16.06
N ASP A 467 28.00 30.54 14.94
CA ASP A 467 28.70 31.50 14.12
C ASP A 467 27.73 32.52 13.49
N ASP A 468 28.27 33.41 12.67
CA ASP A 468 27.50 34.45 11.99
C ASP A 468 26.52 33.89 10.95
N GLU A 469 26.67 32.63 10.55
CA GLU A 469 25.75 31.95 9.64
C GLU A 469 24.66 31.18 10.38
N GLY A 470 24.88 30.76 11.63
CA GLY A 470 23.87 30.11 12.46
C GLY A 470 24.45 29.06 13.40
N LEU A 471 23.69 28.00 13.66
CA LEU A 471 24.08 26.94 14.62
C LEU A 471 24.34 25.63 13.87
N THR A 472 25.51 25.03 14.09
CA THR A 472 25.87 23.73 13.54
C THR A 472 26.10 22.73 14.68
N VAL A 473 25.41 21.60 14.64
CA VAL A 473 25.53 20.53 15.63
C VAL A 473 25.99 19.25 14.93
N ALA A 474 27.17 18.75 15.29
CA ALA A 474 27.67 17.48 14.80
C ALA A 474 27.34 16.38 15.82
N THR A 475 26.82 15.26 15.34
CA THR A 475 26.43 14.12 16.16
C THR A 475 26.89 12.81 15.55
N ARG A 476 27.00 11.78 16.38
CA ARG A 476 27.03 10.39 15.96
C ARG A 476 25.78 9.71 16.49
N VAL A 477 25.01 9.13 15.58
CA VAL A 477 23.75 8.46 15.90
C VAL A 477 23.91 6.96 15.71
N GLY A 478 23.62 6.18 16.73
CA GLY A 478 23.75 4.72 16.70
C GLY A 478 23.43 4.15 18.08
N ALA A 479 23.17 2.85 18.16
CA ALA A 479 22.92 2.21 19.45
C ALA A 479 24.24 1.87 20.17
N GLY A 480 24.25 1.92 21.50
CA GLY A 480 25.39 1.44 22.29
C GLY A 480 25.71 -0.03 21.97
N GLY A 481 26.95 -0.29 21.53
CA GLY A 481 27.43 -1.63 21.15
C GLY A 481 27.18 -2.04 19.69
N ALA A 482 26.50 -1.22 18.90
CA ALA A 482 26.31 -1.45 17.48
C ALA A 482 27.61 -1.26 16.68
N ALA A 483 27.73 -1.97 15.55
CA ALA A 483 28.86 -1.87 14.63
C ALA A 483 28.67 -0.75 13.59
N ILE A 484 27.44 -0.29 13.41
CA ILE A 484 27.07 0.76 12.45
C ILE A 484 26.60 2.03 13.17
N SER A 485 26.76 3.17 12.51
CA SER A 485 26.26 4.46 12.99
C SER A 485 26.06 5.44 11.83
N MET A 486 25.43 6.57 12.11
CA MET A 486 25.29 7.70 11.19
C MET A 486 26.02 8.91 11.78
N ASP A 487 27.09 9.36 11.12
CA ASP A 487 27.63 10.68 11.41
C ASP A 487 26.67 11.71 10.81
N THR A 488 26.12 12.59 11.66
CA THR A 488 25.03 13.48 11.28
C THR A 488 25.34 14.91 11.68
N VAL A 489 25.20 15.85 10.73
CA VAL A 489 25.40 17.29 10.95
C VAL A 489 24.08 18.01 10.73
N TYR A 490 23.59 18.68 11.78
CA TYR A 490 22.43 19.56 11.74
C TYR A 490 22.92 21.00 11.53
N LYS A 491 22.51 21.64 10.45
CA LYS A 491 22.80 23.04 10.16
C LYS A 491 21.52 23.85 10.26
N TRP A 492 21.44 24.69 11.29
CA TRP A 492 20.34 25.60 11.53
C TRP A 492 20.68 26.97 10.94
N ARG A 493 19.78 27.51 10.12
CA ARG A 493 19.92 28.80 9.45
C ARG A 493 18.59 29.56 9.53
N LEU A 494 18.61 30.77 10.07
CA LEU A 494 17.41 31.63 10.11
C LEU A 494 17.43 32.59 8.92
N HIS A 495 16.44 32.46 8.04
CA HIS A 495 16.25 33.36 6.90
C HIS A 495 14.89 34.03 7.01
N GLY A 496 14.88 35.35 7.27
CA GLY A 496 13.66 36.09 7.58
C GLY A 496 13.00 35.55 8.86
N ARG A 497 11.78 35.00 8.72
CA ARG A 497 11.02 34.40 9.85
C ARG A 497 11.17 32.88 9.95
N ARG A 498 11.84 32.24 8.98
CA ARG A 498 11.86 30.77 8.85
C ARG A 498 13.16 30.20 9.33
N LEU A 499 13.06 29.22 10.22
CA LEU A 499 14.17 28.43 10.70
C LEU A 499 14.38 27.24 9.76
N TRP A 500 15.47 27.23 9.02
CA TRP A 500 15.85 26.14 8.14
C TRP A 500 16.79 25.17 8.84
N LEU A 501 16.53 23.88 8.68
CA LEU A 501 17.38 22.78 9.09
C LEU A 501 17.84 22.02 7.87
N THR A 502 19.14 21.98 7.63
CA THR A 502 19.74 20.98 6.74
C THR A 502 20.36 19.87 7.58
N VAL A 503 19.94 18.62 7.35
CA VAL A 503 20.51 17.42 7.97
C VAL A 503 21.37 16.73 6.94
N ALA A 504 22.68 16.66 7.18
CA ALA A 504 23.60 15.85 6.38
C ALA A 504 23.95 14.58 7.15
N VAL A 505 23.75 13.43 6.51
CA VAL A 505 23.91 12.09 7.11
C VAL A 505 24.96 11.32 6.33
N ASP A 506 25.91 10.71 7.02
CA ASP A 506 27.00 9.92 6.46
C ASP A 506 27.10 8.56 7.19
N PRO A 507 26.67 7.46 6.56
CA PRO A 507 26.66 6.14 7.18
C PRO A 507 28.08 5.62 7.45
N LYS A 508 28.26 4.98 8.60
CA LYS A 508 29.50 4.34 9.05
C LYS A 508 29.25 2.86 9.36
N GLY A 509 30.28 2.05 9.12
CA GLY A 509 30.19 0.59 9.20
C GLY A 509 29.71 -0.03 7.88
N GLU A 510 29.56 -1.36 7.89
CA GLU A 510 29.06 -2.10 6.73
C GLU A 510 27.54 -2.20 6.79
N TRP A 511 26.88 -1.74 5.74
CA TRP A 511 25.44 -1.82 5.58
C TRP A 511 25.11 -2.72 4.40
N ASP A 512 24.36 -3.80 4.64
CA ASP A 512 23.92 -4.77 3.65
C ASP A 512 22.39 -4.98 3.64
N PHE A 513 21.66 -4.12 4.34
CA PHE A 513 20.20 -4.11 4.40
C PHE A 513 19.65 -2.67 4.25
N PRO A 514 18.39 -2.50 3.79
CA PRO A 514 17.76 -1.19 3.69
C PRO A 514 17.37 -0.62 5.06
N LEU A 515 17.36 0.70 5.19
CA LEU A 515 16.81 1.41 6.34
C LEU A 515 15.28 1.37 6.29
N PRO A 516 14.56 1.30 7.42
CA PRO A 516 13.10 1.48 7.45
C PRO A 516 12.67 2.88 6.97
N ARG A 517 13.41 3.90 7.39
CA ARG A 517 13.21 5.30 7.00
C ARG A 517 14.52 6.08 7.11
N LEU A 518 14.53 7.26 6.51
CA LEU A 518 15.56 8.27 6.74
C LEU A 518 14.90 9.63 6.90
N GLY A 519 14.83 10.11 8.14
CA GLY A 519 14.15 11.35 8.45
C GLY A 519 14.53 11.92 9.80
N VAL A 520 13.71 12.85 10.28
CA VAL A 520 13.79 13.33 11.65
C VAL A 520 12.46 13.17 12.37
N ARG A 521 12.51 12.91 13.66
CA ARG A 521 11.36 12.88 14.56
C ARG A 521 11.40 14.05 15.52
N ALA A 522 10.27 14.72 15.70
CA ALA A 522 10.04 15.76 16.71
C ALA A 522 8.80 15.44 17.55
N ALA A 523 8.74 15.97 18.77
CA ALA A 523 7.56 15.92 19.63
C ALA A 523 7.04 17.33 19.92
N LEU A 524 5.78 17.56 19.57
CA LEU A 524 5.06 18.83 19.68
C LEU A 524 4.00 18.79 20.80
N PRO A 525 3.40 19.92 21.18
CA PRO A 525 2.31 19.95 22.14
C PRO A 525 1.08 19.16 21.67
N LYS A 526 0.47 18.36 22.55
CA LYS A 526 -0.69 17.49 22.24
C LYS A 526 -1.95 18.24 21.77
N HIS A 527 -2.08 19.53 22.07
CA HIS A 527 -3.26 20.32 21.70
C HIS A 527 -3.35 20.61 20.19
N LEU A 528 -2.26 20.41 19.43
CA LEU A 528 -2.29 20.42 17.97
C LEU A 528 -3.03 19.18 17.47
N ASP A 529 -4.03 19.39 16.63
CA ASP A 529 -4.93 18.31 16.19
C ASP A 529 -5.27 18.38 14.71
N ARG A 530 -5.49 19.58 14.16
CA ARG A 530 -5.80 19.78 12.75
C ARG A 530 -4.52 19.85 11.94
N VAL A 531 -4.37 18.94 10.99
CA VAL A 531 -3.29 18.90 10.00
C VAL A 531 -3.84 19.32 8.64
N VAL A 532 -3.14 20.21 7.97
CA VAL A 532 -3.40 20.60 6.57
C VAL A 532 -2.09 20.46 5.81
N TRP A 533 -2.11 19.78 4.67
CA TRP A 533 -0.90 19.63 3.85
C TRP A 533 -1.17 19.83 2.36
N PHE A 534 -0.13 20.22 1.64
CA PHE A 534 -0.07 20.19 0.18
C PHE A 534 1.01 19.18 -0.23
N GLY A 535 0.59 18.08 -0.86
CA GLY A 535 1.43 16.93 -1.17
C GLY A 535 0.59 15.76 -1.70
N GLY A 536 1.09 14.53 -1.60
CA GLY A 536 0.34 13.32 -1.91
C GLY A 536 -0.75 13.02 -0.86
N GLY A 537 -1.90 12.54 -1.30
CA GLY A 537 -3.01 12.13 -0.42
C GLY A 537 -4.28 11.75 -1.17
N PRO A 538 -5.42 11.59 -0.47
CA PRO A 538 -5.61 11.86 0.96
C PRO A 538 -5.10 10.73 1.88
N GLY A 539 -5.00 9.50 1.37
CA GLY A 539 -4.61 8.31 2.11
C GLY A 539 -3.11 8.21 2.37
N GLU A 540 -2.69 7.10 2.98
CA GLU A 540 -1.27 6.82 3.18
C GLU A 540 -0.58 6.35 1.91
N ALA A 541 0.73 6.58 1.85
CA ALA A 541 1.55 6.13 0.73
C ALA A 541 3.02 5.91 1.13
N TYR A 542 3.69 4.99 0.44
CA TYR A 542 5.11 4.64 0.62
C TYR A 542 5.82 4.53 -0.74
N ALA A 543 7.06 4.04 -0.77
CA ALA A 543 7.85 4.03 -2.01
C ALA A 543 7.19 3.23 -3.15
N ASP A 544 6.52 2.12 -2.81
CA ASP A 544 5.92 1.13 -3.71
C ASP A 544 4.39 0.94 -3.52
N THR A 545 3.75 1.84 -2.76
CA THR A 545 2.29 1.95 -2.56
C THR A 545 1.91 3.43 -2.60
N ARG A 546 1.81 4.02 -3.79
CA ARG A 546 1.63 5.48 -3.94
C ARG A 546 0.81 5.92 -5.13
N GLU A 547 0.43 5.03 -6.04
CA GLU A 547 -0.28 5.40 -7.26
C GLU A 547 -1.60 6.11 -6.96
N ALA A 548 -2.29 5.73 -5.89
CA ALA A 548 -3.53 6.36 -5.48
C ALA A 548 -3.36 7.72 -4.78
N ALA A 549 -2.14 8.12 -4.43
CA ALA A 549 -1.87 9.39 -3.79
C ALA A 549 -1.71 10.51 -4.83
N ARG A 550 -2.79 11.27 -5.08
CA ARG A 550 -2.75 12.46 -5.93
C ARG A 550 -2.12 13.64 -5.22
N VAL A 551 -1.47 14.53 -5.96
CA VAL A 551 -0.98 15.81 -5.43
C VAL A 551 -2.18 16.76 -5.25
N GLY A 552 -2.34 17.30 -4.06
CA GLY A 552 -3.44 18.20 -3.75
C GLY A 552 -3.30 18.82 -2.37
N ARG A 553 -4.29 19.63 -1.98
CA ARG A 553 -4.40 20.16 -0.62
C ARG A 553 -5.41 19.32 0.16
N PHE A 554 -4.97 18.79 1.30
CA PHE A 554 -5.76 17.91 2.13
C PHE A 554 -5.80 18.39 3.58
N THR A 555 -6.78 17.91 4.33
CA THR A 555 -6.92 18.18 5.76
C THR A 555 -7.44 16.96 6.49
N ALA A 556 -6.93 16.76 7.70
CA ALA A 556 -7.33 15.68 8.60
C ALA A 556 -7.08 16.11 10.05
N THR A 557 -7.74 15.47 11.00
CA THR A 557 -7.30 15.43 12.41
C THR A 557 -6.16 14.44 12.58
N VAL A 558 -5.42 14.49 13.70
CA VAL A 558 -4.39 13.49 14.01
C VAL A 558 -4.96 12.07 14.07
N ALA A 559 -6.22 11.93 14.55
CA ALA A 559 -6.91 10.64 14.60
C ALA A 559 -7.22 10.11 13.19
N GLU A 560 -7.73 10.96 12.29
CA GLU A 560 -8.01 10.61 10.89
C GLU A 560 -6.76 10.30 10.06
N LEU A 561 -5.56 10.66 10.54
CA LEU A 561 -4.31 10.28 9.89
C LEU A 561 -3.88 8.85 10.17
N GLN A 562 -4.41 8.20 11.21
CA GLN A 562 -4.08 6.82 11.55
C GLN A 562 -4.88 5.84 10.70
N THR A 563 -4.21 4.85 10.14
CA THR A 563 -4.90 3.68 9.57
C THR A 563 -5.06 2.63 10.67
N PRO A 564 -6.30 2.19 11.00
CA PRO A 564 -6.57 1.33 12.13
C PRO A 564 -6.37 -0.16 11.77
N TYR A 565 -5.17 -0.54 11.33
CA TYR A 565 -4.83 -1.95 11.08
C TYR A 565 -5.15 -2.81 12.32
N VAL A 566 -5.74 -3.99 12.11
CA VAL A 566 -6.12 -4.91 13.21
C VAL A 566 -4.91 -5.29 14.07
N PHE A 567 -3.75 -5.48 13.42
CA PHE A 567 -2.46 -5.57 14.09
C PHE A 567 -1.72 -4.21 13.95
N PRO A 568 -1.55 -3.43 15.04
CA PRO A 568 -0.91 -2.12 14.99
C PRO A 568 0.53 -2.19 14.45
N GLN A 569 0.83 -1.34 13.47
CA GLN A 569 2.10 -1.30 12.74
C GLN A 569 2.30 0.07 12.08
N GLU A 570 3.46 0.32 11.46
CA GLU A 570 3.72 1.58 10.73
C GLU A 570 2.60 1.90 9.73
N ASN A 571 2.06 3.12 9.80
CA ASN A 571 0.96 3.59 8.97
C ASN A 571 0.91 5.14 8.83
N GLY A 572 0.05 5.68 7.99
CA GLY A 572 -0.31 7.09 8.03
C GLY A 572 0.70 8.05 7.40
N SER A 573 1.70 7.56 6.66
CA SER A 573 2.63 8.44 5.95
C SER A 573 1.95 9.19 4.80
N ARG A 574 2.29 10.46 4.58
CA ARG A 574 1.86 11.27 3.43
C ARG A 574 3.10 11.67 2.65
N ILE A 575 3.19 11.30 1.38
CA ILE A 575 4.38 11.50 0.54
C ILE A 575 4.39 12.86 -0.16
N ASP A 576 5.54 13.23 -0.70
CA ASP A 576 5.76 14.44 -1.51
C ASP A 576 5.15 15.71 -0.90
N VAL A 577 5.20 15.84 0.43
CA VAL A 577 4.65 17.00 1.12
C VAL A 577 5.58 18.18 0.92
N ARG A 578 5.08 19.23 0.26
CA ARG A 578 5.78 20.51 0.10
C ARG A 578 5.62 21.35 1.35
N ARG A 579 4.42 21.33 1.94
CA ARG A 579 4.06 22.11 3.13
C ARG A 579 3.02 21.39 3.97
N ALA A 580 3.20 21.43 5.28
CA ALA A 580 2.19 21.03 6.26
C ALA A 580 2.02 22.08 7.35
N THR A 581 0.81 22.22 7.88
CA THR A 581 0.50 23.06 9.04
C THR A 581 -0.28 22.27 10.06
N LEU A 582 0.13 22.36 11.33
CA LEU A 582 -0.52 21.75 12.47
C LEU A 582 -1.04 22.87 13.38
N SER A 583 -2.32 22.80 13.74
CA SER A 583 -3.04 23.81 14.55
C SER A 583 -4.03 23.12 15.49
N GLY A 584 -4.55 23.82 16.50
CA GLY A 584 -5.48 23.21 17.46
C GLY A 584 -5.95 24.14 18.57
N GLY A 585 -6.16 23.61 19.78
CA GLY A 585 -6.80 24.32 20.91
C GLY A 585 -6.04 25.50 21.52
N GLY A 586 -5.02 26.04 20.84
CA GLY A 586 -4.28 27.24 21.23
C GLY A 586 -4.09 28.18 20.03
N ASP A 587 -3.47 29.34 20.26
CA ASP A 587 -3.36 30.38 19.22
C ASP A 587 -2.22 30.12 18.23
N GLN A 588 -1.39 29.09 18.45
CA GLN A 588 -0.20 28.85 17.64
C GLN A 588 -0.41 27.80 16.54
N THR A 589 0.12 28.09 15.36
CA THR A 589 0.21 27.16 14.23
C THR A 589 1.67 26.82 13.93
N PHE A 590 1.99 25.53 13.87
CA PHE A 590 3.29 25.02 13.45
C PHE A 590 3.28 24.70 11.96
N THR A 591 4.17 25.32 11.19
CA THR A 591 4.33 25.07 9.74
C THR A 591 5.66 24.37 9.46
N VAL A 592 5.62 23.33 8.64
CA VAL A 592 6.79 22.67 8.06
C VAL A 592 6.79 22.85 6.54
N LEU A 593 7.96 23.12 5.98
CA LEU A 593 8.23 23.23 4.55
C LEU A 593 9.28 22.21 4.13
N GLY A 594 9.07 21.54 3.00
CA GLY A 594 10.07 20.73 2.33
C GLY A 594 10.89 21.55 1.34
N ALA A 595 12.16 21.19 1.19
CA ALA A 595 13.04 21.74 0.16
C ALA A 595 13.73 20.58 -0.60
N PRO A 596 13.05 19.91 -1.56
CA PRO A 596 11.75 20.27 -2.15
C PRO A 596 10.50 19.66 -1.48
N TYR A 597 10.60 18.47 -0.90
CA TYR A 597 9.49 17.77 -0.28
C TYR A 597 9.99 16.81 0.81
N PHE A 598 9.08 16.29 1.61
CA PHE A 598 9.31 15.28 2.65
C PHE A 598 8.09 14.36 2.76
N ALA A 599 8.22 13.22 3.44
CA ALA A 599 7.08 12.43 3.88
C ALA A 599 6.69 12.80 5.31
N LEU A 600 5.39 12.99 5.56
CA LEU A 600 4.84 13.42 6.83
C LEU A 600 4.11 12.27 7.52
N THR A 601 4.43 12.01 8.77
CA THR A 601 3.60 11.18 9.66
C THR A 601 3.38 11.91 10.97
N VAL A 602 2.15 11.84 11.51
CA VAL A 602 1.75 12.53 12.75
C VAL A 602 0.96 11.56 13.63
N ARG A 603 1.36 11.33 14.88
CA ARG A 603 0.73 10.35 15.80
C ARG A 603 0.67 10.83 17.24
N ARG A 604 -0.20 10.21 18.04
CA ARG A 604 -0.30 10.44 19.50
C ARG A 604 0.56 9.49 20.34
N TRP A 605 1.33 8.63 19.69
CA TRP A 605 2.20 7.62 20.30
C TRP A 605 3.47 7.50 19.46
N THR A 606 4.50 6.88 20.04
CA THR A 606 5.77 6.66 19.35
C THR A 606 5.73 5.43 18.45
N SER A 607 6.76 5.23 17.62
CA SER A 607 6.91 3.99 16.83
C SER A 607 7.15 2.78 17.74
N GLU A 608 7.75 3.00 18.90
CA GLU A 608 8.04 2.00 19.92
C GLU A 608 6.75 1.56 20.63
N ASP A 609 5.85 2.50 20.96
CA ASP A 609 4.52 2.19 21.50
C ASP A 609 3.67 1.42 20.47
N LEU A 610 3.75 1.84 19.20
CA LEU A 610 3.02 1.21 18.09
C LEU A 610 3.46 -0.24 17.88
N GLU A 611 4.75 -0.53 17.99
CA GLU A 611 5.30 -1.88 17.92
C GLU A 611 4.92 -2.75 19.13
N ALA A 612 4.78 -2.16 20.31
CA ALA A 612 4.47 -2.91 21.53
C ALA A 612 3.01 -3.38 21.58
N ALA A 613 2.11 -2.68 20.89
CA ALA A 613 0.68 -3.00 20.82
C ALA A 613 0.43 -4.22 19.94
N LYS A 614 -0.50 -5.09 20.35
CA LYS A 614 -0.96 -6.23 19.53
C LYS A 614 -2.33 -5.96 18.94
N HIS A 615 -3.13 -5.15 19.62
CA HIS A 615 -4.43 -4.71 19.15
C HIS A 615 -4.58 -3.19 19.27
N PRO A 616 -5.45 -2.53 18.48
CA PRO A 616 -5.60 -1.08 18.52
C PRO A 616 -6.00 -0.54 19.90
N HIS A 617 -6.67 -1.36 20.71
CA HIS A 617 -7.10 -0.96 22.05
C HIS A 617 -5.96 -0.94 23.09
N ASP A 618 -4.80 -1.54 22.78
CA ASP A 618 -3.57 -1.49 23.59
C ASP A 618 -2.84 -0.14 23.47
N LEU A 619 -3.14 0.64 22.42
CA LEU A 619 -2.50 1.93 22.20
C LEU A 619 -2.98 2.96 23.22
N VAL A 620 -2.05 3.50 23.98
CA VAL A 620 -2.28 4.56 24.96
C VAL A 620 -1.69 5.87 24.44
N GLU A 621 -2.52 6.91 24.34
CA GLU A 621 -2.04 8.21 23.91
C GLU A 621 -1.04 8.82 24.92
N GLY A 622 0.07 9.33 24.41
CA GLY A 622 1.03 10.12 25.19
C GLY A 622 0.55 11.54 25.51
N ASP A 623 1.45 12.34 26.10
CA ASP A 623 1.28 13.76 26.43
C ASP A 623 1.80 14.72 25.34
N ARG A 624 2.38 14.16 24.28
CA ARG A 624 2.93 14.88 23.13
C ARG A 624 2.37 14.34 21.82
N LEU A 625 2.52 15.13 20.77
CA LEU A 625 2.28 14.73 19.38
C LEU A 625 3.61 14.38 18.73
N HIS A 626 3.75 13.20 18.16
CA HIS A 626 4.97 12.76 17.48
C HIS A 626 4.85 13.03 15.98
N VAL A 627 5.82 13.75 15.42
CA VAL A 627 5.88 14.13 14.01
C VAL A 627 7.15 13.57 13.39
N ASN A 628 7.01 12.71 12.40
CA ASN A 628 8.11 12.26 11.55
C ASN A 628 8.11 13.04 10.23
N LEU A 629 9.29 13.51 9.85
CA LEU A 629 9.56 14.31 8.65
C LEU A 629 10.68 13.61 7.88
N ASP A 630 10.31 12.78 6.92
CA ASP A 630 11.26 11.88 6.25
C ASP A 630 11.70 12.38 4.89
N ALA A 631 12.99 12.25 4.62
CA ALA A 631 13.54 12.45 3.29
C ALA A 631 13.27 11.25 2.37
N ALA A 632 13.21 10.05 2.94
CA ALA A 632 12.93 8.83 2.23
C ALA A 632 12.36 7.75 3.15
N LEU A 633 11.57 6.85 2.56
CA LEU A 633 10.96 5.69 3.22
C LEU A 633 11.34 4.43 2.45
N GLN A 634 11.50 3.31 3.17
CA GLN A 634 11.52 1.98 2.59
C GLN A 634 10.16 1.65 1.99
N GLY A 635 10.16 0.89 0.89
CA GLY A 635 8.93 0.24 0.43
C GLY A 635 8.30 -0.70 1.46
N ILE A 636 7.16 -1.24 1.09
CA ILE A 636 6.34 -2.12 1.92
C ILE A 636 6.45 -3.57 1.42
N GLY A 637 6.41 -3.78 0.11
CA GLY A 637 6.39 -5.11 -0.50
C GLY A 637 5.19 -5.95 -0.07
N SER A 638 5.32 -7.27 -0.16
CA SER A 638 4.33 -8.24 0.31
C SER A 638 5.04 -9.47 0.91
N ALA A 639 6.06 -9.25 1.75
CA ALA A 639 6.93 -10.32 2.24
C ALA A 639 6.30 -11.22 3.33
N ALA A 640 5.12 -10.84 3.84
CA ALA A 640 4.31 -11.69 4.70
C ALA A 640 4.01 -13.03 4.03
N CYS A 641 3.56 -12.99 2.78
CA CYS A 641 3.54 -14.11 1.85
C CYS A 641 3.79 -13.60 0.42
N GLY A 642 4.95 -13.95 -0.17
CA GLY A 642 5.34 -13.46 -1.50
C GLY A 642 6.59 -12.57 -1.52
N PRO A 643 6.77 -11.79 -2.60
CA PRO A 643 7.97 -10.97 -2.80
C PRO A 643 8.13 -9.86 -1.75
N GLY A 644 9.36 -9.65 -1.29
CA GLY A 644 9.69 -8.46 -0.52
C GLY A 644 9.83 -7.20 -1.39
N VAL A 645 10.26 -6.11 -0.78
CA VAL A 645 10.46 -4.82 -1.47
C VAL A 645 11.42 -4.98 -2.66
N LEU A 646 10.98 -4.54 -3.84
CA LEU A 646 11.76 -4.58 -5.07
C LEU A 646 12.97 -3.63 -5.00
N PRO A 647 14.09 -3.95 -5.68
CA PRO A 647 15.35 -3.20 -5.57
C PRO A 647 15.23 -1.68 -5.74
N GLU A 648 14.42 -1.21 -6.68
CA GLU A 648 14.16 0.20 -6.98
C GLU A 648 13.48 0.97 -5.84
N HIS A 649 12.77 0.25 -4.98
CA HIS A 649 12.02 0.79 -3.83
C HIS A 649 12.76 0.58 -2.51
N ARG A 650 14.00 0.04 -2.55
CA ARG A 650 14.83 -0.17 -1.36
C ARG A 650 15.59 1.10 -0.96
N LEU A 651 15.46 1.48 0.30
CA LEU A 651 16.19 2.58 0.91
C LEU A 651 17.53 2.12 1.47
N LEU A 652 18.54 1.99 0.60
CA LEU A 652 19.89 1.67 1.05
C LEU A 652 20.59 2.90 1.70
N PRO A 653 21.32 2.73 2.80
CA PRO A 653 22.11 3.80 3.42
C PRO A 653 23.12 4.39 2.45
N ARG A 654 23.11 5.72 2.31
CA ARG A 654 24.12 6.47 1.55
C ARG A 654 24.31 7.85 2.14
N ALA A 655 25.47 8.45 1.90
CA ALA A 655 25.70 9.85 2.26
C ALA A 655 24.66 10.73 1.54
N THR A 656 23.92 11.53 2.29
CA THR A 656 22.83 12.35 1.77
C THR A 656 22.58 13.57 2.65
N ALA A 657 21.86 14.55 2.11
CA ALA A 657 21.39 15.68 2.87
C ALA A 657 19.98 16.07 2.46
N PHE A 658 19.17 16.50 3.42
CA PHE A 658 17.82 17.02 3.19
C PHE A 658 17.59 18.28 4.02
N THR A 659 16.66 19.12 3.55
CA THR A 659 16.41 20.42 4.17
C THR A 659 14.92 20.62 4.45
N LEU A 660 14.63 21.10 5.66
CA LEU A 660 13.29 21.39 6.16
C LEU A 660 13.23 22.83 6.67
N GLY A 661 12.11 23.52 6.46
CA GLY A 661 11.84 24.84 7.00
C GLY A 661 10.77 24.79 8.07
N PHE A 662 10.94 25.53 9.16
CA PHE A 662 10.02 25.61 10.29
C PHE A 662 9.59 27.04 10.55
N GLU A 663 8.31 27.21 10.88
CA GLU A 663 7.74 28.50 11.28
C GLU A 663 6.62 28.28 12.29
N VAL A 664 6.56 29.13 13.33
CA VAL A 664 5.44 29.19 14.28
C VAL A 664 4.82 30.58 14.17
N THR A 665 3.49 30.61 13.98
CA THR A 665 2.70 31.85 13.92
C THR A 665 1.60 31.81 14.98
N GLU A 666 1.26 32.99 15.51
CA GLU A 666 0.04 33.24 16.31
C GLU A 666 -1.16 33.57 15.42
#